data_AF-A0A934YME1-F1
#
_entry.id   AF-A0A934YME1-F1
#
_cell.length_a   1.000
_cell.length_b   1.000
_cell.length_c   1.000
_cell.angle_alpha   90.00
_cell.angle_beta   90.00
_cell.angle_gamma   90.00
#
_symmetry.space_group_name_H-M   'P 1'
#
loop_
_entity.id
_entity.type
_entity.pdbx_description
1 polymer ?
#
loop_
_entity_poly.entity_id
_entity_poly.type
_entity_poly.pdbx_seq_one_letter_code
_entity_poly.pdbx_strand_id
1 'polypeptide(L)'
;MPARPSLRSALPLLLVPTLAWACSTAVDPAPTDGGAPDATTAADATPTTTGTTPPPPPDSGPVKPDCTKAADCPSKVCDIPKGKCVDATCKDGVRNGTETDTDCGGGVCDQCEPLKSCANPNDCTSGVCRALQCRAPACDDSVKNGPETDTDCGGPCAKCGIAKRCNVAADCETDVCVGGRCARPFCTDGVKNNAETDVDCGGGSCPRCSDAKSCLTPADCASNVCADRGAGLKCQPPSCTDGIKNGTESDVDCGGAGCPGCAVGKVCRAGTDCASQGCNYKGVCAQGRSCTTRFGGDTCGLGGDGSVGPEAWEDCCAKATIASVDGPVRLDKYQVTAGRMRVFLEAVGYNVRGFVQAARAANKVPDNPSLAGRSVLDPAWDGYLPVSWNGQAVLGELSGCARDDYAGGCVQNVIPGVYTAASRHVGGFLFQQTTTPGACMINPADPGSHAFRFPAAAQDGAPPEHSQDLYDTKAMQCVDYLLAQAFCVWEGGRLETLNEWQVAVGGVPYPWSHAVAIAPRALSPGFDWMCHFPWVTDAAQGACSAPWPATQSTEYAAYRSTYEYPKFGAADAIVYLSAPGRTRGRGPEGHADLLGNVYEITSDLAAFNASPLSARTRWSGNGSWETNAYSYAGGPTLNLMEKTSRAGLRCAFPGP
;
A
#
# COMPACT_ATOMS: atom_id res chain seq x y z
N MET A 1 45.41 13.60 -13.68
CA MET A 1 44.67 14.78 -13.18
C MET A 1 43.19 14.56 -13.43
N PRO A 2 42.28 14.77 -12.45
CA PRO A 2 42.42 14.67 -11.01
C PRO A 2 41.49 13.60 -10.39
N ALA A 3 41.89 13.13 -9.21
CA ALA A 3 41.13 12.25 -8.32
C ALA A 3 39.95 12.99 -7.67
N ARG A 4 38.85 12.28 -7.41
CA ARG A 4 37.75 12.74 -6.54
C ARG A 4 37.74 11.94 -5.22
N PRO A 5 37.54 12.59 -4.06
CA PRO A 5 37.70 11.99 -2.75
C PRO A 5 36.42 11.30 -2.24
N SER A 6 36.64 10.30 -1.39
CA SER A 6 35.62 9.59 -0.62
C SER A 6 35.05 10.46 0.50
N LEU A 7 33.72 10.63 0.55
CA LEU A 7 33.01 11.08 1.74
C LEU A 7 32.53 9.86 2.54
N ARG A 8 33.12 9.64 3.72
CA ARG A 8 32.58 8.78 4.77
C ARG A 8 31.55 9.62 5.54
N SER A 9 30.28 9.21 5.50
CA SER A 9 29.22 9.78 6.34
C SER A 9 29.18 9.03 7.67
N ALA A 10 29.24 9.78 8.76
CA ALA A 10 29.14 9.31 10.13
C ALA A 10 27.67 9.05 10.52
N LEU A 11 27.44 7.93 11.21
CA LEU A 11 26.21 7.64 11.95
C LEU A 11 25.99 8.69 13.06
N PRO A 12 24.75 9.13 13.32
CA PRO A 12 24.39 9.66 14.62
C PRO A 12 23.73 8.59 15.51
N LEU A 13 24.33 8.43 16.68
CA LEU A 13 23.83 7.75 17.86
C LEU A 13 22.58 8.49 18.38
N LEU A 14 21.44 7.82 18.48
CA LEU A 14 20.23 8.36 19.13
C LEU A 14 20.26 8.02 20.63
N LEU A 15 20.49 9.05 21.44
CA LEU A 15 20.35 9.05 22.89
C LEU A 15 18.86 9.20 23.27
N VAL A 16 18.39 8.26 24.09
CA VAL A 16 17.12 8.33 24.83
C VAL A 16 17.33 9.17 26.09
N PRO A 17 16.33 9.97 26.53
CA PRO A 17 16.19 10.28 27.94
C PRO A 17 14.85 9.80 28.50
N THR A 18 14.95 9.00 29.56
CA THR A 18 13.91 8.78 30.56
C THR A 18 14.03 9.83 31.66
N LEU A 19 12.93 10.40 32.14
CA LEU A 19 12.70 10.65 33.58
C LEU A 19 11.26 11.13 33.86
N ALA A 20 10.64 10.46 34.81
CA ALA A 20 9.40 10.82 35.50
C ALA A 20 9.73 11.60 36.79
N TRP A 21 8.87 12.52 37.26
CA TRP A 21 7.92 12.30 38.38
C TRP A 21 7.28 13.61 38.91
N ALA A 22 6.14 13.41 39.58
CA ALA A 22 5.11 14.28 40.17
C ALA A 22 5.52 15.52 41.02
N CYS A 23 4.63 16.52 41.20
CA CYS A 23 3.60 16.56 42.27
C CYS A 23 2.80 17.89 42.30
N SER A 24 1.59 17.80 42.89
CA SER A 24 0.51 18.78 43.04
C SER A 24 0.77 19.97 44.00
N THR A 25 0.04 21.07 43.83
CA THR A 25 -0.69 21.78 44.92
C THR A 25 -1.88 22.58 44.38
N ALA A 26 -2.97 22.57 45.15
CA ALA A 26 -4.27 23.22 44.93
C ALA A 26 -4.25 24.73 45.26
N VAL A 27 -5.24 25.51 44.79
CA VAL A 27 -6.10 26.49 45.53
C VAL A 27 -7.21 27.03 44.56
N ASP A 28 -8.48 26.82 44.91
CA ASP A 28 -9.71 27.53 44.45
C ASP A 28 -10.02 28.74 45.39
N PRO A 29 -10.99 29.69 45.17
CA PRO A 29 -12.17 29.62 44.29
C PRO A 29 -12.66 30.93 43.54
N ALA A 30 -13.53 30.70 42.55
CA ALA A 30 -14.75 31.44 42.14
C ALA A 30 -14.70 32.86 41.49
N PRO A 31 -15.74 33.32 40.75
CA PRO A 31 -16.90 32.60 40.18
C PRO A 31 -17.15 32.87 38.67
N THR A 32 -17.84 31.93 38.01
CA THR A 32 -18.75 32.21 36.89
C THR A 32 -20.18 32.01 37.38
N ASP A 33 -21.09 32.90 37.00
CA ASP A 33 -22.24 32.53 36.18
C ASP A 33 -23.11 33.75 35.90
N GLY A 34 -23.52 33.85 34.63
CA GLY A 34 -24.52 34.80 34.17
C GLY A 34 -25.94 34.26 34.35
N GLY A 35 -26.90 35.14 34.11
CA GLY A 35 -28.31 34.76 33.92
C GLY A 35 -29.26 35.66 34.68
N ALA A 36 -29.71 36.72 34.03
CA ALA A 36 -30.97 37.38 34.40
C ALA A 36 -32.16 36.47 34.09
N PRO A 37 -33.23 36.58 34.87
CA PRO A 37 -34.55 36.67 34.27
C PRO A 37 -35.36 37.82 34.87
N ASP A 38 -36.29 38.36 34.08
CA ASP A 38 -37.27 39.35 34.48
C ASP A 38 -38.69 38.74 34.47
N ALA A 39 -39.57 39.43 35.19
CA ALA A 39 -41.02 39.31 35.37
C ALA A 39 -41.53 38.44 36.53
N THR A 40 -42.10 39.08 37.57
CA THR A 40 -43.56 39.10 37.83
C THR A 40 -43.97 39.89 39.10
N THR A 41 -44.94 40.80 38.90
CA THR A 41 -46.14 41.15 39.70
C THR A 41 -46.16 41.28 41.24
N ALA A 42 -46.57 42.47 41.69
CA ALA A 42 -47.64 42.80 42.67
C ALA A 42 -47.75 42.07 44.02
N ALA A 43 -47.63 42.84 45.13
CA ALA A 43 -48.68 43.07 46.13
C ALA A 43 -48.10 43.88 47.31
N ASP A 44 -48.72 45.02 47.62
CA ASP A 44 -48.42 45.85 48.80
C ASP A 44 -49.60 45.77 49.78
N ALA A 45 -49.28 45.60 51.06
CA ALA A 45 -50.20 45.59 52.18
C ALA A 45 -49.57 46.30 53.40
N THR A 46 -50.06 47.51 53.65
CA THR A 46 -50.26 48.33 54.88
C THR A 46 -50.03 47.65 56.26
N PRO A 47 -49.84 48.36 57.42
CA PRO A 47 -50.47 49.66 57.75
C PRO A 47 -49.78 50.64 58.76
N THR A 48 -50.32 51.87 58.78
CA THR A 48 -50.53 52.86 59.88
C THR A 48 -49.55 53.03 61.05
N THR A 49 -49.19 54.29 61.35
CA THR A 49 -49.35 54.88 62.70
C THR A 49 -49.83 56.33 62.66
N THR A 50 -50.55 56.68 63.73
CA THR A 50 -51.52 57.75 63.94
C THR A 50 -50.93 59.10 64.36
N GLY A 51 -51.57 60.18 63.92
CA GLY A 51 -51.32 61.55 64.37
C GLY A 51 -52.06 61.96 65.65
N THR A 52 -51.54 63.01 66.27
CA THR A 52 -52.14 63.78 67.38
C THR A 52 -52.51 65.20 66.88
N THR A 53 -53.55 65.77 67.50
CA THR A 53 -54.35 66.97 67.10
C THR A 53 -53.78 68.33 67.64
N PRO A 54 -54.48 69.49 67.61
CA PRO A 54 -54.30 70.64 66.69
C PRO A 54 -53.97 72.00 67.41
N PRO A 55 -53.86 73.13 66.67
CA PRO A 55 -54.66 74.33 67.02
C PRO A 55 -55.15 75.19 65.80
N PRO A 56 -56.01 76.23 65.97
CA PRO A 56 -56.80 76.88 64.90
C PRO A 56 -56.32 78.32 64.52
N PRO A 57 -57.10 79.19 63.80
CA PRO A 57 -56.81 79.77 62.47
C PRO A 57 -56.37 81.27 62.50
N PRO A 58 -56.06 81.91 61.34
CA PRO A 58 -57.01 82.87 60.75
C PRO A 58 -56.96 82.91 59.19
N ASP A 59 -58.09 82.93 58.50
CA ASP A 59 -58.88 84.09 58.05
C ASP A 59 -58.62 84.47 56.57
N SER A 60 -59.73 84.75 55.89
CA SER A 60 -59.93 84.96 54.47
C SER A 60 -59.51 86.36 54.00
N GLY A 61 -58.69 86.40 52.95
CA GLY A 61 -58.47 87.57 52.09
C GLY A 61 -58.33 87.15 50.62
N PRO A 62 -58.60 88.02 49.64
CA PRO A 62 -58.59 87.66 48.22
C PRO A 62 -57.14 87.37 47.75
N VAL A 63 -56.92 86.18 47.21
CA VAL A 63 -55.62 85.75 46.66
C VAL A 63 -55.37 86.50 45.35
N LYS A 64 -54.28 87.27 45.31
CA LYS A 64 -53.72 87.87 44.09
C LYS A 64 -53.28 86.74 43.14
N PRO A 65 -53.59 86.77 41.83
CA PRO A 65 -53.14 85.73 40.91
C PRO A 65 -51.61 85.66 40.85
N ASP A 66 -51.08 84.44 40.80
CA ASP A 66 -49.64 84.17 40.78
C ASP A 66 -48.99 84.62 39.46
N CYS A 67 -49.77 84.68 38.37
CA CYS A 67 -49.32 85.21 37.08
C CYS A 67 -50.45 85.85 36.26
N THR A 68 -50.11 86.80 35.40
CA THR A 68 -51.01 87.45 34.43
C THR A 68 -50.50 87.35 32.98
N LYS A 69 -49.22 87.03 32.80
CA LYS A 69 -48.57 86.73 31.52
C LYS A 69 -47.48 85.69 31.73
N ALA A 70 -47.10 85.00 30.65
CA ALA A 70 -46.04 83.99 30.63
C ALA A 70 -44.75 84.43 31.36
N ALA A 71 -44.32 85.69 31.16
CA ALA A 71 -43.12 86.24 31.77
C ALA A 71 -43.15 86.35 33.30
N ASP A 72 -44.34 86.24 33.93
CA ASP A 72 -44.48 86.28 35.38
C ASP A 72 -44.11 84.93 36.03
N CYS A 73 -43.98 83.86 35.24
CA CYS A 73 -43.68 82.51 35.71
C CYS A 73 -42.23 82.09 35.45
N PRO A 74 -41.56 81.42 36.41
CA PRO A 74 -40.24 80.82 36.18
C PRO A 74 -40.22 79.82 35.02
N SER A 75 -41.30 79.07 34.82
CA SER A 75 -41.50 78.16 33.68
C SER A 75 -41.79 78.88 32.36
N LYS A 76 -42.01 80.20 32.37
CA LYS A 76 -42.51 80.98 31.22
C LYS A 76 -43.87 80.51 30.69
N VAL A 77 -44.62 79.71 31.44
CA VAL A 77 -45.98 79.24 31.08
C VAL A 77 -46.96 79.64 32.18
N CYS A 78 -47.96 80.45 31.81
CA CYS A 78 -49.04 80.91 32.71
C CYS A 78 -50.40 80.43 32.17
N ASP A 79 -51.15 79.67 32.96
CA ASP A 79 -52.55 79.34 32.68
C ASP A 79 -53.40 80.57 32.99
N ILE A 80 -53.52 81.47 31.99
CA ILE A 80 -54.20 82.78 32.13
C ILE A 80 -55.63 82.65 32.70
N PRO A 81 -56.47 81.68 32.27
CA PRO A 81 -57.78 81.44 32.88
C PRO A 81 -57.73 81.13 34.39
N LYS A 82 -56.69 80.45 34.86
CA LYS A 82 -56.55 80.05 36.28
C LYS A 82 -55.63 80.95 37.09
N GLY A 83 -54.92 81.89 36.45
CA GLY A 83 -53.97 82.82 37.08
C GLY A 83 -52.80 82.12 37.78
N LYS A 84 -52.43 80.90 37.34
CA LYS A 84 -51.39 80.07 37.96
C LYS A 84 -50.28 79.71 36.99
N CYS A 85 -49.05 79.71 37.50
CA CYS A 85 -47.91 79.18 36.79
C CYS A 85 -48.04 77.66 36.65
N VAL A 86 -47.73 77.15 35.46
CA VAL A 86 -47.68 75.71 35.17
C VAL A 86 -46.22 75.29 35.20
N ASP A 87 -45.90 74.13 35.77
CA ASP A 87 -44.54 73.60 35.75
C ASP A 87 -44.07 73.38 34.31
N ALA A 88 -42.77 73.62 34.08
CA ALA A 88 -42.13 73.39 32.77
C ALA A 88 -42.22 71.90 32.41
N THR A 89 -42.62 71.59 31.17
CA THR A 89 -42.67 70.21 30.66
C THR A 89 -42.01 70.11 29.29
N CYS A 90 -41.42 68.96 28.98
CA CYS A 90 -40.69 68.72 27.73
C CYS A 90 -41.51 68.73 26.43
N LYS A 91 -42.77 69.21 26.46
CA LYS A 91 -43.73 69.21 25.33
C LYS A 91 -44.70 70.40 25.42
N ASP A 92 -44.31 71.51 26.03
CA ASP A 92 -45.17 72.68 26.24
C ASP A 92 -45.02 73.79 25.18
N GLY A 93 -44.13 73.60 24.19
CA GLY A 93 -43.93 74.51 23.07
C GLY A 93 -42.99 75.67 23.40
N VAL A 94 -42.39 75.71 24.59
CA VAL A 94 -41.58 76.83 25.06
C VAL A 94 -40.24 76.34 25.60
N ARG A 95 -39.14 76.92 25.12
CA ARG A 95 -37.80 76.62 25.69
C ARG A 95 -37.69 77.11 27.12
N ASN A 96 -37.89 76.21 28.09
CA ASN A 96 -37.91 76.50 29.52
C ASN A 96 -37.27 75.35 30.33
N GLY A 97 -37.28 75.43 31.67
CA GLY A 97 -36.72 74.38 32.52
C GLY A 97 -35.24 74.10 32.25
N THR A 98 -34.91 72.83 31.96
CA THR A 98 -33.54 72.38 31.65
C THR A 98 -33.26 72.30 30.14
N GLU A 99 -34.23 72.61 29.29
CA GLU A 99 -34.17 72.41 27.83
C GLU A 99 -33.07 73.22 27.14
N THR A 100 -32.42 72.58 26.17
CA THR A 100 -31.37 73.21 25.35
C THR A 100 -31.87 73.66 23.99
N ASP A 101 -33.02 73.18 23.51
CA ASP A 101 -33.87 73.79 22.49
C ASP A 101 -35.35 73.57 22.84
N THR A 102 -36.29 74.22 22.16
CA THR A 102 -37.74 74.09 22.46
C THR A 102 -38.16 72.62 22.53
N ASP A 103 -38.63 72.20 23.71
CA ASP A 103 -39.15 70.85 24.00
C ASP A 103 -38.12 69.71 23.89
N CYS A 104 -36.81 69.98 23.93
CA CYS A 104 -35.79 68.93 23.85
C CYS A 104 -34.45 69.29 24.52
N GLY A 105 -33.66 68.24 24.83
CA GLY A 105 -32.34 68.35 25.42
C GLY A 105 -32.36 68.69 26.92
N GLY A 106 -31.19 68.97 27.51
CA GLY A 106 -31.11 69.28 28.94
C GLY A 106 -31.04 68.06 29.87
N GLY A 107 -30.89 66.86 29.30
CA GLY A 107 -30.78 65.58 30.03
C GLY A 107 -32.06 65.07 30.68
N VAL A 108 -33.09 65.91 30.82
CA VAL A 108 -34.42 65.53 31.32
C VAL A 108 -35.40 65.28 30.19
N CYS A 109 -35.29 66.03 29.09
CA CYS A 109 -36.15 65.90 27.91
C CYS A 109 -35.52 64.99 26.85
N ASP A 110 -36.36 64.54 25.91
CA ASP A 110 -35.92 63.75 24.76
C ASP A 110 -34.81 64.50 24.00
N GLN A 111 -33.88 63.74 23.40
CA GLN A 111 -32.77 64.34 22.67
C GLN A 111 -33.26 65.11 21.44
N CYS A 112 -32.56 66.19 21.12
CA CYS A 112 -32.88 67.06 20.01
C CYS A 112 -32.40 66.50 18.66
N GLU A 113 -33.24 66.65 17.64
CA GLU A 113 -32.91 66.34 16.24
C GLU A 113 -31.84 67.28 15.65
N PRO A 114 -31.21 66.93 14.51
CA PRO A 114 -30.24 67.80 13.86
C PRO A 114 -30.77 69.23 13.63
N LEU A 115 -29.87 70.20 13.71
CA LEU A 115 -30.09 71.65 13.62
C LEU A 115 -30.70 72.34 14.85
N LYS A 116 -31.10 71.58 15.87
CA LYS A 116 -31.55 72.12 17.16
C LYS A 116 -30.39 72.55 18.05
N SER A 117 -30.64 73.48 18.96
CA SER A 117 -29.67 74.00 19.93
C SER A 117 -29.29 72.94 20.97
N CYS A 118 -28.02 72.92 21.39
CA CYS A 118 -27.52 71.98 22.38
C CYS A 118 -26.43 72.64 23.26
N ALA A 119 -26.24 72.12 24.46
CA ALA A 119 -25.16 72.47 25.37
C ALA A 119 -24.08 71.38 25.43
N ASN A 120 -24.44 70.12 25.24
CA ASN A 120 -23.53 68.98 25.27
C ASN A 120 -24.02 67.84 24.35
N PRO A 121 -23.16 66.84 24.04
CA PRO A 121 -23.50 65.67 23.22
C PRO A 121 -24.81 64.96 23.55
N ASN A 122 -25.14 64.81 24.85
CA ASN A 122 -26.33 64.06 25.28
C ASN A 122 -27.63 64.79 24.96
N ASP A 123 -27.57 66.06 24.57
CA ASP A 123 -28.73 66.81 24.12
C ASP A 123 -29.14 66.44 22.69
N CYS A 124 -28.33 65.70 21.93
CA CYS A 124 -28.55 65.44 20.51
C CYS A 124 -28.82 63.96 20.24
N THR A 125 -29.78 63.65 19.35
CA THR A 125 -30.07 62.26 18.92
C THR A 125 -28.87 61.59 18.25
N SER A 126 -28.00 62.38 17.60
CA SER A 126 -26.73 61.91 17.03
C SER A 126 -25.58 61.77 18.04
N GLY A 127 -25.73 62.32 19.25
CA GLY A 127 -24.61 62.47 20.18
C GLY A 127 -23.59 63.55 19.78
N VAL A 128 -23.85 64.36 18.75
CA VAL A 128 -22.89 65.36 18.26
C VAL A 128 -23.43 66.78 18.43
N CYS A 129 -22.92 67.48 19.45
CA CYS A 129 -23.17 68.90 19.67
C CYS A 129 -21.96 69.73 19.23
N ARG A 130 -22.03 70.41 18.07
CA ARG A 130 -20.93 71.21 17.52
C ARG A 130 -21.39 72.62 17.17
N ALA A 131 -20.71 73.59 17.77
CA ALA A 131 -21.07 75.01 17.72
C ALA A 131 -22.49 75.26 18.25
N LEU A 132 -22.80 74.68 19.42
CA LEU A 132 -24.08 74.79 20.13
C LEU A 132 -25.30 74.31 19.31
N GLN A 133 -25.06 73.46 18.31
CA GLN A 133 -26.11 72.91 17.44
C GLN A 133 -25.87 71.40 17.21
N CYS A 134 -26.95 70.62 17.27
CA CYS A 134 -26.94 69.20 16.96
C CYS A 134 -26.62 68.99 15.47
N ARG A 135 -25.65 68.11 15.19
CA ARG A 135 -25.28 67.72 13.82
C ARG A 135 -25.93 66.39 13.46
N ALA A 136 -26.16 66.17 12.18
CA ALA A 136 -26.54 64.84 11.69
C ALA A 136 -25.36 63.87 11.91
N PRO A 137 -25.63 62.57 12.15
CA PRO A 137 -24.63 61.52 12.17
C PRO A 137 -23.72 61.56 10.94
N ALA A 138 -22.41 61.44 11.10
CA ALA A 138 -21.44 61.40 10.00
C ALA A 138 -20.32 60.39 10.27
N CYS A 139 -19.76 59.80 9.21
CA CYS A 139 -18.73 58.76 9.26
C CYS A 139 -17.34 59.21 9.77
N ASP A 140 -17.23 60.41 10.33
CA ASP A 140 -16.00 61.06 10.75
C ASP A 140 -16.22 62.03 11.93
N ASP A 141 -17.26 61.76 12.74
CA ASP A 141 -17.68 62.61 13.86
C ASP A 141 -17.18 62.14 15.24
N SER A 142 -16.42 61.05 15.27
CA SER A 142 -15.83 60.42 16.46
C SER A 142 -16.83 59.85 17.45
N VAL A 143 -18.08 59.65 17.05
CA VAL A 143 -19.15 59.04 17.85
C VAL A 143 -19.72 57.86 17.09
N LYS A 144 -19.83 56.69 17.73
CA LYS A 144 -20.54 55.55 17.12
C LYS A 144 -22.04 55.86 17.04
N ASN A 145 -22.53 56.32 15.89
CA ASN A 145 -23.92 56.69 15.67
C ASN A 145 -24.40 56.25 14.28
N GLY A 146 -25.69 56.49 13.98
CA GLY A 146 -26.25 56.16 12.67
C GLY A 146 -26.05 54.69 12.27
N PRO A 147 -25.65 54.40 11.01
CA PRO A 147 -25.48 53.04 10.48
C PRO A 147 -24.09 52.42 10.71
N GLU A 148 -23.24 53.04 11.53
CA GLU A 148 -21.87 52.58 11.80
C GLU A 148 -21.83 51.29 12.65
N THR A 149 -20.85 50.43 12.38
CA THR A 149 -20.64 49.21 13.19
C THR A 149 -19.61 49.38 14.29
N ASP A 150 -18.63 50.26 14.09
CA ASP A 150 -17.73 50.81 15.12
C ASP A 150 -17.54 52.33 14.89
N THR A 151 -16.95 53.05 15.84
CA THR A 151 -16.77 54.50 15.73
C THR A 151 -16.14 54.91 14.39
N ASP A 152 -16.85 55.73 13.62
CA ASP A 152 -16.44 56.27 12.32
C ASP A 152 -16.21 55.21 11.21
N CYS A 153 -16.78 54.00 11.33
CA CYS A 153 -16.59 52.96 10.31
C CYS A 153 -17.71 51.89 10.26
N GLY A 154 -17.78 51.20 9.11
CA GLY A 154 -18.74 50.12 8.84
C GLY A 154 -20.10 50.60 8.31
N GLY A 155 -20.90 49.66 7.79
CA GLY A 155 -22.14 49.98 7.08
C GLY A 155 -21.85 50.78 5.79
N PRO A 156 -22.48 51.95 5.57
CA PRO A 156 -22.21 52.81 4.42
C PRO A 156 -20.92 53.64 4.57
N CYS A 157 -20.26 53.61 5.73
CA CYS A 157 -19.01 54.32 5.98
C CYS A 157 -17.78 53.56 5.46
N ALA A 158 -16.59 54.13 5.66
CA ALA A 158 -15.34 53.43 5.35
C ALA A 158 -15.25 52.12 6.14
N LYS A 159 -14.59 51.10 5.56
CA LYS A 159 -14.40 49.82 6.21
C LYS A 159 -13.57 49.96 7.49
N CYS A 160 -13.94 49.22 8.52
CA CYS A 160 -13.27 49.14 9.80
C CYS A 160 -11.97 48.33 9.73
N GLY A 161 -10.92 48.83 10.37
CA GLY A 161 -9.66 48.10 10.55
C GLY A 161 -9.78 46.92 11.54
N ILE A 162 -8.69 46.16 11.71
CA ILE A 162 -8.65 44.97 12.58
C ILE A 162 -9.07 45.30 14.03
N ALA A 163 -9.75 44.35 14.68
CA ALA A 163 -10.32 44.36 16.04
C ALA A 163 -11.50 45.32 16.28
N LYS A 164 -11.83 46.17 15.30
CA LYS A 164 -13.04 47.01 15.31
C LYS A 164 -14.30 46.18 15.16
N ARG A 165 -15.43 46.68 15.67
CA ARG A 165 -16.72 46.01 15.63
C ARG A 165 -17.30 46.00 14.21
N CYS A 166 -17.92 44.88 13.87
CA CYS A 166 -18.59 44.66 12.58
C CYS A 166 -19.86 43.85 12.79
N ASN A 167 -20.81 44.01 11.89
CA ASN A 167 -22.03 43.20 11.81
C ASN A 167 -21.96 42.22 10.63
N VAL A 168 -21.31 42.63 9.53
CA VAL A 168 -21.11 41.84 8.33
C VAL A 168 -19.66 41.93 7.85
N ALA A 169 -19.23 40.97 7.03
CA ALA A 169 -17.90 40.95 6.42
C ALA A 169 -17.54 42.27 5.71
N ALA A 170 -18.49 42.85 4.98
CA ALA A 170 -18.29 44.09 4.22
C ALA A 170 -17.94 45.31 5.09
N ASP A 171 -18.17 45.23 6.41
CA ASP A 171 -17.77 46.29 7.35
C ASP A 171 -16.26 46.31 7.58
N CYS A 172 -15.51 45.25 7.25
CA CYS A 172 -14.10 45.11 7.60
C CYS A 172 -13.19 45.30 6.38
N GLU A 173 -12.05 45.98 6.57
CA GLU A 173 -11.02 46.12 5.53
C GLU A 173 -10.52 44.76 5.02
N THR A 174 -10.56 43.75 5.90
CA THR A 174 -10.15 42.37 5.62
C THR A 174 -11.26 41.51 5.04
N ASP A 175 -12.50 42.02 4.95
CA ASP A 175 -13.72 41.27 4.63
C ASP A 175 -14.01 40.10 5.60
N VAL A 176 -13.42 40.11 6.80
CA VAL A 176 -13.56 39.04 7.80
C VAL A 176 -14.15 39.60 9.09
N CYS A 177 -15.42 39.27 9.37
CA CYS A 177 -16.11 39.63 10.60
C CYS A 177 -16.40 38.38 11.44
N VAL A 178 -15.56 38.12 12.46
CA VAL A 178 -15.67 36.93 13.32
C VAL A 178 -15.83 37.36 14.77
N GLY A 179 -16.81 36.80 15.47
CA GLY A 179 -17.11 37.21 16.85
C GLY A 179 -17.52 38.68 16.98
N GLY A 180 -18.11 39.26 15.92
CA GLY A 180 -18.51 40.67 15.87
C GLY A 180 -17.34 41.66 15.78
N ARG A 181 -16.14 41.19 15.40
CA ARG A 181 -14.96 42.04 15.19
C ARG A 181 -14.22 41.69 13.90
N CYS A 182 -13.59 42.71 13.30
CA CYS A 182 -12.73 42.55 12.15
C CYS A 182 -11.48 41.76 12.52
N ALA A 183 -11.19 40.67 11.82
CA ALA A 183 -10.03 39.82 12.09
C ALA A 183 -9.01 39.88 10.94
N ARG A 184 -7.76 39.51 11.21
CA ARG A 184 -6.80 39.23 10.14
C ARG A 184 -7.30 37.99 9.38
N PRO A 185 -7.20 37.95 8.05
CA PRO A 185 -7.66 36.81 7.29
C PRO A 185 -6.75 35.59 7.53
N PHE A 186 -7.34 34.41 7.70
CA PHE A 186 -6.67 33.13 7.96
C PHE A 186 -7.39 31.99 7.25
N CYS A 187 -6.72 30.86 7.03
CA CYS A 187 -7.22 29.79 6.16
C CYS A 187 -8.48 29.03 6.65
N THR A 188 -9.16 29.49 7.70
CA THR A 188 -10.34 28.84 8.29
C THR A 188 -11.33 29.89 8.79
N ASP A 189 -11.36 31.06 8.16
CA ASP A 189 -12.16 32.22 8.57
C ASP A 189 -13.54 32.30 7.90
N GLY A 190 -13.87 31.34 7.04
CA GLY A 190 -15.15 31.22 6.36
C GLY A 190 -15.25 32.04 5.07
N VAL A 191 -14.18 32.70 4.65
CA VAL A 191 -14.17 33.62 3.51
C VAL A 191 -13.02 33.29 2.58
N LYS A 192 -13.30 33.08 1.29
CA LYS A 192 -12.25 32.90 0.28
C LYS A 192 -11.40 34.17 0.15
N ASN A 193 -10.22 34.18 0.74
CA ASN A 193 -9.34 35.34 0.76
C ASN A 193 -7.84 34.94 0.72
N ASN A 194 -6.94 35.93 0.76
CA ASN A 194 -5.49 35.72 0.70
C ASN A 194 -5.04 34.83 -0.49
N ALA A 195 -4.36 33.72 -0.21
CA ALA A 195 -3.82 32.78 -1.20
C ALA A 195 -4.77 31.61 -1.49
N GLU A 196 -5.99 31.62 -0.94
CA GLU A 196 -6.94 30.53 -1.04
C GLU A 196 -7.47 30.32 -2.45
N THR A 197 -7.64 29.06 -2.84
CA THR A 197 -8.22 28.71 -4.14
C THR A 197 -9.69 28.31 -4.03
N ASP A 198 -10.16 27.93 -2.85
CA ASP A 198 -11.57 27.87 -2.45
C ASP A 198 -11.72 28.31 -0.97
N VAL A 199 -12.93 28.54 -0.48
CA VAL A 199 -13.17 28.99 0.91
C VAL A 199 -12.47 28.07 1.90
N ASP A 200 -11.56 28.64 2.71
CA ASP A 200 -10.80 27.96 3.76
C ASP A 200 -9.83 26.87 3.28
N CYS A 201 -9.44 26.87 1.99
CA CYS A 201 -8.52 25.86 1.47
C CYS A 201 -7.78 26.24 0.18
N GLY A 202 -6.69 25.50 -0.06
CA GLY A 202 -5.86 25.59 -1.26
C GLY A 202 -4.96 26.81 -1.28
N GLY A 203 -3.87 26.74 -2.05
CA GLY A 203 -2.88 27.81 -2.19
C GLY A 203 -2.14 28.24 -0.91
N GLY A 204 -0.98 28.88 -1.10
CA GLY A 204 -0.14 29.35 0.01
C GLY A 204 0.19 28.25 1.04
N SER A 205 -0.04 28.55 2.33
CA SER A 205 0.12 27.62 3.45
C SER A 205 -1.20 27.05 3.97
N CYS A 206 -2.28 27.18 3.21
CA CYS A 206 -3.60 26.74 3.63
C CYS A 206 -3.77 25.21 3.49
N PRO A 207 -4.70 24.59 4.26
CA PRO A 207 -5.02 23.18 4.10
C PRO A 207 -5.46 22.88 2.67
N ARG A 208 -5.19 21.66 2.20
CA ARG A 208 -5.62 21.25 0.85
C ARG A 208 -7.13 21.09 0.78
N CYS A 209 -7.70 21.51 -0.35
CA CYS A 209 -9.10 21.40 -0.66
C CYS A 209 -9.54 19.94 -0.87
N SER A 210 -10.76 19.65 -0.42
CA SER A 210 -11.47 18.41 -0.72
C SER A 210 -12.00 18.40 -2.16
N ASP A 211 -12.53 17.26 -2.59
CA ASP A 211 -13.05 17.09 -3.95
C ASP A 211 -14.15 18.13 -4.30
N ALA A 212 -14.26 18.45 -5.58
CA ALA A 212 -15.16 19.43 -6.20
C ALA A 212 -14.94 20.91 -5.81
N LYS A 213 -14.02 21.20 -4.89
CA LYS A 213 -13.58 22.56 -4.55
C LYS A 213 -12.72 23.16 -5.65
N SER A 214 -12.74 24.49 -5.78
CA SER A 214 -11.93 25.22 -6.74
C SER A 214 -10.43 25.08 -6.46
N CYS A 215 -9.62 25.05 -7.51
CA CYS A 215 -8.17 24.94 -7.42
C CYS A 215 -7.49 25.69 -8.57
N LEU A 216 -6.20 25.98 -8.42
CA LEU A 216 -5.35 26.53 -9.46
C LEU A 216 -4.20 25.58 -9.82
N THR A 217 -3.72 24.80 -8.85
CA THR A 217 -2.63 23.85 -9.02
C THR A 217 -2.95 22.51 -8.36
N PRO A 218 -2.29 21.41 -8.78
CA PRO A 218 -2.33 20.13 -8.09
C PRO A 218 -2.15 20.22 -6.57
N ALA A 219 -1.23 21.08 -6.10
CA ALA A 219 -0.90 21.20 -4.68
C ALA A 219 -2.06 21.72 -3.82
N ASP A 220 -3.06 22.34 -4.43
CA ASP A 220 -4.25 22.84 -3.75
C ASP A 220 -5.19 21.71 -3.33
N CYS A 221 -5.12 20.54 -3.98
CA CYS A 221 -6.08 19.46 -3.82
C CYS A 221 -5.52 18.33 -2.97
N ALA A 222 -6.36 17.76 -2.09
CA ALA A 222 -5.97 16.61 -1.27
C ALA A 222 -5.52 15.41 -2.13
N SER A 223 -6.19 15.19 -3.27
CA SER A 223 -5.86 14.17 -4.28
C SER A 223 -4.61 14.48 -5.11
N ASN A 224 -4.10 15.71 -5.04
CA ASN A 224 -3.18 16.32 -5.99
C ASN A 224 -3.73 16.44 -7.44
N VAL A 225 -5.03 16.28 -7.66
CA VAL A 225 -5.62 16.37 -9.01
C VAL A 225 -6.45 17.64 -9.12
N CYS A 226 -5.92 18.65 -9.82
CA CYS A 226 -6.66 19.86 -10.19
C CYS A 226 -6.93 19.85 -11.69
N ALA A 227 -8.18 19.64 -12.09
CA ALA A 227 -8.55 19.53 -13.51
C ALA A 227 -9.90 20.17 -13.79
N ASP A 228 -10.07 20.65 -15.02
CA ASP A 228 -11.36 21.14 -15.51
C ASP A 228 -12.11 19.99 -16.19
N ARG A 229 -13.30 19.70 -15.68
CA ARG A 229 -14.24 18.69 -16.23
C ARG A 229 -15.52 19.34 -16.78
N GLY A 230 -15.45 20.59 -17.21
CA GLY A 230 -16.56 21.36 -17.77
C GLY A 230 -17.27 22.28 -16.78
N ALA A 231 -16.69 22.48 -15.59
CA ALA A 231 -17.22 23.34 -14.53
C ALA A 231 -16.12 24.23 -13.89
N GLY A 232 -15.03 24.46 -14.64
CA GLY A 232 -13.82 25.12 -14.16
C GLY A 232 -12.87 24.17 -13.44
N LEU A 233 -11.66 24.67 -13.15
CA LEU A 233 -10.64 23.93 -12.40
C LEU A 233 -11.15 23.58 -11.00
N LYS A 234 -11.31 22.29 -10.76
CA LYS A 234 -11.77 21.73 -9.49
C LYS A 234 -10.92 20.54 -9.07
N CYS A 235 -10.81 20.34 -7.76
CA CYS A 235 -10.21 19.15 -7.18
C CYS A 235 -11.02 17.92 -7.58
N GLN A 236 -10.34 16.94 -8.17
CA GLN A 236 -10.95 15.69 -8.59
C GLN A 236 -10.69 14.59 -7.55
N PRO A 237 -11.62 13.64 -7.35
CA PRO A 237 -11.32 12.46 -6.56
C PRO A 237 -10.15 11.66 -7.18
N PRO A 238 -9.33 10.98 -6.35
CA PRO A 238 -8.34 10.03 -6.81
C PRO A 238 -8.94 9.01 -7.79
N SER A 239 -8.23 8.70 -8.88
CA SER A 239 -8.66 7.66 -9.82
C SER A 239 -7.47 6.92 -10.41
N CYS A 240 -7.64 5.64 -10.73
CA CYS A 240 -6.60 4.77 -11.33
C CYS A 240 -6.21 5.11 -12.78
N THR A 241 -6.46 6.35 -13.22
CA THR A 241 -6.21 6.85 -14.58
C THR A 241 -5.90 8.34 -14.62
N ASP A 242 -5.61 8.96 -13.46
CA ASP A 242 -5.38 10.41 -13.36
C ASP A 242 -3.92 10.81 -13.56
N GLY A 243 -3.00 9.85 -13.73
CA GLY A 243 -1.58 10.09 -13.97
C GLY A 243 -0.78 10.36 -12.71
N ILE A 244 -1.38 10.23 -11.52
CA ILE A 244 -0.78 10.61 -10.24
C ILE A 244 -0.93 9.48 -9.24
N LYS A 245 0.17 9.10 -8.59
CA LYS A 245 0.14 8.14 -7.49
C LYS A 245 -0.63 8.72 -6.28
N ASN A 246 -1.89 8.36 -6.12
CA ASN A 246 -2.76 8.83 -5.04
C ASN A 246 -3.74 7.72 -4.58
N GLY A 247 -4.64 8.05 -3.64
CA GLY A 247 -5.63 7.09 -3.15
C GLY A 247 -5.02 5.81 -2.58
N THR A 248 -5.46 4.66 -3.10
CA THR A 248 -5.00 3.32 -2.68
C THR A 248 -3.85 2.76 -3.50
N GLU A 249 -3.34 3.51 -4.48
CA GLU A 249 -2.37 3.03 -5.46
C GLU A 249 -1.01 2.66 -4.87
N SER A 250 -0.43 1.57 -5.38
CA SER A 250 0.94 1.19 -5.03
C SER A 250 1.97 1.82 -5.97
N ASP A 251 1.59 2.09 -7.22
CA ASP A 251 2.33 2.86 -8.24
C ASP A 251 1.34 3.69 -9.07
N VAL A 252 1.82 4.64 -9.85
CA VAL A 252 0.96 5.58 -10.62
C VAL A 252 -0.10 4.82 -11.41
N ASP A 253 -1.37 5.09 -11.13
CA ASP A 253 -2.55 4.55 -11.81
C ASP A 253 -2.74 3.02 -11.67
N CYS A 254 -2.07 2.37 -10.70
CA CYS A 254 -2.18 0.93 -10.53
C CYS A 254 -1.90 0.41 -9.11
N GLY A 255 -2.35 -0.82 -8.88
CA GLY A 255 -2.18 -1.51 -7.60
C GLY A 255 -3.06 -0.97 -6.49
N GLY A 256 -3.18 -1.71 -5.40
CA GLY A 256 -4.15 -1.42 -4.35
C GLY A 256 -5.60 -1.75 -4.71
N ALA A 257 -6.50 -1.50 -3.75
CA ALA A 257 -7.91 -1.87 -3.89
C ALA A 257 -8.60 -1.02 -4.97
N GLY A 258 -9.30 -1.68 -5.91
CA GLY A 258 -10.10 -1.00 -6.92
C GLY A 258 -9.34 -0.56 -8.18
N CYS A 259 -8.02 -0.69 -8.22
CA CYS A 259 -7.19 -0.39 -9.38
C CYS A 259 -6.75 -1.66 -10.13
N PRO A 260 -6.45 -1.56 -11.45
CA PRO A 260 -5.84 -2.67 -12.17
C PRO A 260 -4.47 -3.01 -11.58
N GLY A 261 -4.10 -4.28 -11.66
CA GLY A 261 -2.78 -4.72 -11.24
C GLY A 261 -1.67 -4.06 -12.07
N CYS A 262 -0.62 -3.61 -11.39
CA CYS A 262 0.55 -3.00 -12.01
C CYS A 262 1.31 -3.98 -12.91
N ALA A 263 1.90 -3.44 -13.97
CA ALA A 263 2.81 -4.17 -14.84
C ALA A 263 4.11 -4.55 -14.12
N VAL A 264 4.86 -5.50 -14.68
CA VAL A 264 6.18 -5.92 -14.18
C VAL A 264 7.12 -4.71 -13.99
N GLY A 265 7.87 -4.69 -12.89
CA GLY A 265 8.84 -3.65 -12.55
C GLY A 265 8.26 -2.41 -11.84
N LYS A 266 6.93 -2.31 -11.72
CA LYS A 266 6.24 -1.25 -10.96
C LYS A 266 6.24 -1.54 -9.47
N VAL A 267 6.11 -0.50 -8.64
CA VAL A 267 6.13 -0.61 -7.18
C VAL A 267 4.87 -1.30 -6.67
N CYS A 268 5.03 -2.22 -5.72
CA CYS A 268 3.95 -2.97 -5.08
C CYS A 268 4.19 -3.11 -3.58
N ARG A 269 3.11 -3.36 -2.84
CA ARG A 269 3.12 -3.71 -1.41
C ARG A 269 2.65 -5.14 -1.18
N ALA A 270 1.77 -5.64 -2.05
CA ALA A 270 1.26 -7.01 -2.02
C ALA A 270 1.21 -7.59 -3.43
N GLY A 271 1.17 -8.93 -3.54
CA GLY A 271 1.03 -9.60 -4.83
C GLY A 271 -0.21 -9.17 -5.60
N THR A 272 -1.32 -8.85 -4.90
CA THR A 272 -2.56 -8.35 -5.49
C THR A 272 -2.41 -7.00 -6.19
N ASP A 273 -1.36 -6.24 -5.89
CA ASP A 273 -1.07 -4.98 -6.57
C ASP A 273 -0.53 -5.19 -7.98
N CYS A 274 -0.12 -6.41 -8.33
CA CYS A 274 0.54 -6.74 -9.59
C CYS A 274 -0.39 -7.55 -10.50
N ALA A 275 -0.36 -7.27 -11.81
CA ALA A 275 -1.05 -8.09 -12.80
C ALA A 275 -0.54 -9.55 -12.80
N SER A 276 0.75 -9.73 -12.49
CA SER A 276 1.37 -11.06 -12.33
C SER A 276 0.93 -11.79 -11.06
N GLN A 277 0.28 -11.10 -10.12
CA GLN A 277 0.00 -11.53 -8.75
C GLN A 277 1.25 -11.76 -7.88
N GLY A 278 2.44 -11.33 -8.33
CA GLY A 278 3.71 -11.47 -7.60
C GLY A 278 4.38 -10.13 -7.31
N CYS A 279 4.56 -9.82 -6.04
CA CYS A 279 5.38 -8.69 -5.57
C CYS A 279 6.68 -9.24 -4.98
N ASN A 280 7.84 -8.88 -5.53
CA ASN A 280 9.13 -9.42 -5.10
C ASN A 280 9.66 -8.78 -3.82
N TYR A 281 10.80 -9.29 -3.32
CA TYR A 281 11.39 -8.79 -2.07
C TYR A 281 11.81 -7.31 -2.14
N LYS A 282 12.03 -6.77 -3.35
CA LYS A 282 12.36 -5.35 -3.56
C LYS A 282 11.11 -4.45 -3.56
N GLY A 283 9.92 -5.01 -3.40
CA GLY A 283 8.67 -4.27 -3.49
C GLY A 283 8.33 -3.84 -4.91
N VAL A 284 8.72 -4.62 -5.93
CA VAL A 284 8.33 -4.40 -7.32
C VAL A 284 7.66 -5.63 -7.93
N CYS A 285 6.76 -5.41 -8.88
CA CYS A 285 6.01 -6.48 -9.52
C CYS A 285 6.93 -7.43 -10.30
N ALA A 286 6.93 -8.70 -9.91
CA ALA A 286 7.75 -9.75 -10.49
C ALA A 286 7.17 -10.24 -11.83
N GLN A 287 7.99 -10.93 -12.63
CA GLN A 287 7.54 -11.51 -13.90
C GLN A 287 6.52 -12.65 -13.74
N GLY A 288 6.45 -13.26 -12.56
CA GLY A 288 5.50 -14.31 -12.22
C GLY A 288 5.18 -14.30 -10.73
N ARG A 289 4.04 -14.89 -10.37
CA ARG A 289 3.55 -15.00 -8.98
C ARG A 289 4.47 -15.84 -8.09
N SER A 290 5.23 -16.78 -8.65
CA SER A 290 6.19 -17.59 -7.91
C SER A 290 7.50 -16.86 -7.57
N CYS A 291 7.83 -15.77 -8.26
CA CYS A 291 9.10 -15.05 -8.11
C CYS A 291 9.03 -13.91 -7.10
N THR A 292 8.49 -14.21 -5.92
CA THR A 292 8.27 -13.23 -4.84
C THR A 292 9.32 -13.29 -3.74
N THR A 293 10.01 -14.43 -3.60
CA THR A 293 11.11 -14.61 -2.64
C THR A 293 12.42 -14.06 -3.21
N ARG A 294 13.37 -13.69 -2.33
CA ARG A 294 14.69 -13.23 -2.75
C ARG A 294 15.52 -14.32 -3.41
N PHE A 295 15.74 -15.40 -2.68
CA PHE A 295 16.58 -16.50 -3.12
C PHE A 295 15.73 -17.50 -3.89
N GLY A 296 16.13 -17.77 -5.15
CA GLY A 296 15.37 -18.63 -6.05
C GLY A 296 13.96 -18.14 -6.33
N GLY A 297 13.76 -16.81 -6.36
CA GLY A 297 12.53 -16.16 -6.80
C GLY A 297 12.87 -15.02 -7.74
N ASP A 298 13.04 -13.80 -7.23
CA ASP A 298 13.37 -12.65 -8.08
C ASP A 298 14.86 -12.54 -8.44
N THR A 299 15.67 -13.51 -8.00
CA THR A 299 17.05 -13.66 -8.44
C THR A 299 17.31 -15.13 -8.80
N CYS A 300 17.62 -15.37 -10.08
CA CYS A 300 17.98 -16.68 -10.61
C CYS A 300 19.43 -16.75 -11.07
N GLY A 301 20.20 -17.59 -10.37
CA GLY A 301 21.57 -17.90 -10.74
C GLY A 301 22.50 -16.71 -10.79
N LEU A 302 23.75 -16.96 -11.18
CA LEU A 302 24.79 -15.94 -11.33
C LEU A 302 24.64 -15.17 -12.66
N GLY A 303 23.45 -14.62 -12.91
CA GLY A 303 22.98 -14.10 -14.21
C GLY A 303 23.93 -13.17 -14.98
N GLY A 304 24.64 -13.73 -15.96
CA GLY A 304 25.23 -13.03 -17.09
C GLY A 304 26.42 -13.81 -17.63
N ASP A 305 26.69 -13.73 -18.93
CA ASP A 305 28.00 -14.14 -19.48
C ASP A 305 29.11 -13.45 -18.67
N GLY A 306 29.71 -14.18 -17.72
CA GLY A 306 30.80 -13.68 -16.87
C GLY A 306 30.45 -12.56 -15.86
N SER A 307 29.19 -12.37 -15.45
CA SER A 307 28.83 -11.29 -14.50
C SER A 307 28.82 -11.76 -13.04
N VAL A 308 29.60 -11.11 -12.18
CA VAL A 308 29.71 -11.40 -10.74
C VAL A 308 28.79 -10.49 -9.91
N GLY A 309 27.88 -11.08 -9.13
CA GLY A 309 27.17 -10.42 -8.03
C GLY A 309 25.63 -10.45 -8.11
N PRO A 310 24.90 -10.47 -6.96
CA PRO A 310 23.42 -10.53 -6.88
C PRO A 310 22.66 -9.41 -7.61
N GLU A 311 23.36 -8.32 -7.94
CA GLU A 311 22.80 -7.11 -8.54
C GLU A 311 22.56 -7.26 -10.06
N ALA A 312 23.20 -8.23 -10.71
CA ALA A 312 23.07 -8.52 -12.13
C ALA A 312 22.15 -9.72 -12.44
N TRP A 313 21.59 -10.38 -11.41
CA TRP A 313 20.78 -11.60 -11.59
C TRP A 313 19.43 -11.25 -12.22
N GLU A 314 19.06 -11.98 -13.27
CA GLU A 314 17.72 -11.91 -13.86
C GLU A 314 16.70 -12.58 -12.92
N ASP A 315 15.43 -12.17 -13.04
CA ASP A 315 14.30 -12.79 -12.33
C ASP A 315 14.17 -14.28 -12.72
N CYS A 316 13.90 -15.18 -11.76
CA CYS A 316 13.73 -16.61 -12.08
C CYS A 316 12.54 -16.93 -12.98
N CYS A 317 11.60 -16.02 -13.06
CA CYS A 317 10.43 -16.10 -13.92
C CYS A 317 10.69 -15.49 -15.30
N ALA A 318 11.94 -15.13 -15.60
CA ALA A 318 12.36 -14.70 -16.92
C ALA A 318 12.01 -15.75 -17.97
N LYS A 319 11.44 -15.30 -19.08
CA LYS A 319 11.00 -16.13 -20.20
C LYS A 319 11.63 -15.65 -21.49
N ALA A 320 11.94 -16.58 -22.38
CA ALA A 320 12.37 -16.29 -23.74
C ALA A 320 11.49 -17.04 -24.73
N THR A 321 11.17 -16.39 -25.86
CA THR A 321 10.33 -16.96 -26.90
C THR A 321 11.14 -17.91 -27.77
N ILE A 322 10.62 -19.11 -28.02
CA ILE A 322 11.16 -20.06 -28.99
C ILE A 322 10.13 -20.29 -30.11
N ALA A 323 10.63 -20.53 -31.32
CA ALA A 323 9.80 -20.91 -32.46
C ALA A 323 9.59 -22.44 -32.48
N SER A 324 8.65 -22.93 -31.66
CA SER A 324 8.27 -24.35 -31.67
C SER A 324 7.52 -24.70 -32.97
N VAL A 325 7.47 -26.00 -33.29
CA VAL A 325 6.77 -26.53 -34.49
C VAL A 325 5.28 -26.24 -34.46
N ASP A 326 4.69 -26.14 -33.27
CA ASP A 326 3.26 -25.88 -33.05
C ASP A 326 2.95 -24.38 -32.88
N GLY A 327 3.95 -23.51 -33.08
CA GLY A 327 3.84 -22.05 -32.93
C GLY A 327 4.81 -21.47 -31.90
N PRO A 328 4.90 -20.13 -31.81
CA PRO A 328 5.77 -19.49 -30.84
C PRO A 328 5.31 -19.76 -29.40
N VAL A 329 6.24 -20.15 -28.54
CA VAL A 329 6.00 -20.46 -27.13
C VAL A 329 7.00 -19.69 -26.28
N ARG A 330 6.56 -19.15 -25.15
CA ARG A 330 7.47 -18.53 -24.18
C ARG A 330 7.90 -19.60 -23.20
N LEU A 331 9.19 -19.89 -23.13
CA LEU A 331 9.74 -20.89 -22.24
C LEU A 331 10.51 -20.19 -21.10
N ASP A 332 10.33 -20.65 -19.86
CA ASP A 332 11.13 -20.17 -18.72
C ASP A 332 12.62 -20.29 -19.08
N LYS A 333 13.41 -19.22 -18.85
CA LYS A 333 14.86 -19.21 -19.13
C LYS A 333 15.64 -20.07 -18.14
N TYR A 334 15.11 -20.26 -16.94
CA TYR A 334 15.74 -21.02 -15.86
C TYR A 334 14.86 -22.21 -15.45
N GLN A 335 15.49 -23.26 -14.93
CA GLN A 335 14.77 -24.34 -14.26
C GLN A 335 14.00 -23.77 -13.05
N VAL A 336 12.82 -24.33 -12.78
CA VAL A 336 12.03 -23.92 -11.61
C VAL A 336 12.82 -24.25 -10.35
N THR A 337 12.91 -23.29 -9.44
CA THR A 337 13.62 -23.42 -8.17
C THR A 337 12.72 -24.00 -7.09
N ALA A 338 13.32 -24.56 -6.03
CA ALA A 338 12.58 -24.98 -4.85
C ALA A 338 11.85 -23.82 -4.16
N GLY A 339 12.42 -22.60 -4.20
CA GLY A 339 11.78 -21.40 -3.67
C GLY A 339 10.47 -21.08 -4.39
N ARG A 340 10.46 -21.10 -5.72
CA ARG A 340 9.23 -20.93 -6.53
C ARG A 340 8.19 -21.99 -6.20
N MET A 341 8.60 -23.26 -6.09
CA MET A 341 7.70 -24.36 -5.73
C MET A 341 7.11 -24.19 -4.33
N ARG A 342 7.90 -23.69 -3.37
CA ARG A 342 7.44 -23.41 -2.00
C ARG A 342 6.42 -22.29 -1.97
N VAL A 343 6.66 -21.19 -2.69
CA VAL A 343 5.68 -20.10 -2.85
C VAL A 343 4.35 -20.64 -3.38
N PHE A 344 4.38 -21.51 -4.40
CA PHE A 344 3.17 -22.14 -4.92
C PHE A 344 2.43 -22.97 -3.87
N LEU A 345 3.13 -23.90 -3.22
CA LEU A 345 2.52 -24.79 -2.23
C LEU A 345 1.92 -24.03 -1.05
N GLU A 346 2.62 -23.01 -0.55
CA GLU A 346 2.11 -22.11 0.51
C GLU A 346 0.89 -21.31 0.03
N ALA A 347 0.92 -20.78 -1.20
CA ALA A 347 -0.17 -19.98 -1.77
C ALA A 347 -1.48 -20.77 -1.96
N VAL A 348 -1.40 -22.07 -2.25
CA VAL A 348 -2.58 -22.95 -2.34
C VAL A 348 -2.93 -23.64 -1.02
N GLY A 349 -2.25 -23.29 0.08
CA GLY A 349 -2.45 -23.91 1.38
C GLY A 349 -2.19 -25.43 1.37
N TYR A 350 -1.28 -25.89 0.51
CA TYR A 350 -0.98 -27.29 0.21
C TYR A 350 -2.15 -28.11 -0.37
N ASN A 351 -3.28 -27.47 -0.70
CA ASN A 351 -4.42 -28.12 -1.35
C ASN A 351 -4.35 -27.96 -2.88
N VAL A 352 -3.42 -28.70 -3.48
CA VAL A 352 -3.18 -28.71 -4.93
C VAL A 352 -4.40 -29.23 -5.69
N ARG A 353 -5.10 -30.25 -5.16
CA ARG A 353 -6.33 -30.80 -5.75
C ARG A 353 -7.40 -29.71 -5.89
N GLY A 354 -7.69 -29.00 -4.81
CA GLY A 354 -8.68 -27.92 -4.81
C GLY A 354 -8.32 -26.81 -5.79
N PHE A 355 -7.03 -26.45 -5.85
CA PHE A 355 -6.53 -25.51 -6.85
C PHE A 355 -6.76 -26.00 -8.28
N VAL A 356 -6.35 -27.24 -8.62
CA VAL A 356 -6.48 -27.79 -9.98
C VAL A 356 -7.95 -27.88 -10.41
N GLN A 357 -8.84 -28.29 -9.51
CA GLN A 357 -10.27 -28.34 -9.77
C GLN A 357 -10.86 -26.96 -10.04
N ALA A 358 -10.48 -25.95 -9.24
CA ALA A 358 -10.89 -24.57 -9.47
C ALA A 358 -10.32 -24.00 -10.78
N ALA A 359 -9.05 -24.29 -11.09
CA ALA A 359 -8.42 -23.90 -12.36
C ALA A 359 -9.12 -24.54 -13.56
N ARG A 360 -9.48 -25.82 -13.46
CA ARG A 360 -10.22 -26.53 -14.50
C ARG A 360 -11.61 -25.94 -14.71
N ALA A 361 -12.34 -25.66 -13.63
CA ALA A 361 -13.66 -25.01 -13.71
C ALA A 361 -13.59 -23.60 -14.32
N ALA A 362 -12.46 -22.91 -14.17
CA ALA A 362 -12.19 -21.62 -14.79
C ALA A 362 -11.57 -21.71 -16.20
N ASN A 363 -11.49 -22.90 -16.81
CA ASN A 363 -10.84 -23.16 -18.11
C ASN A 363 -9.37 -22.70 -18.17
N LYS A 364 -8.64 -22.83 -17.05
CA LYS A 364 -7.23 -22.44 -16.93
C LYS A 364 -6.24 -23.62 -16.99
N VAL A 365 -6.73 -24.86 -17.06
CA VAL A 365 -5.88 -26.05 -17.25
C VAL A 365 -5.74 -26.30 -18.76
N PRO A 366 -4.53 -26.22 -19.34
CA PRO A 366 -4.34 -26.40 -20.78
C PRO A 366 -4.59 -27.83 -21.26
N ASP A 367 -4.85 -27.97 -22.56
CA ASP A 367 -4.82 -29.25 -23.24
C ASP A 367 -3.39 -29.80 -23.32
N ASN A 368 -3.25 -31.13 -23.34
CA ASN A 368 -1.97 -31.79 -23.48
C ASN A 368 -1.52 -31.77 -24.96
N PRO A 369 -0.33 -31.24 -25.27
CA PRO A 369 0.16 -31.16 -26.66
C PRO A 369 0.37 -32.52 -27.33
N SER A 370 0.71 -33.55 -26.55
CA SER A 370 1.04 -34.90 -27.04
C SER A 370 -0.15 -35.86 -27.03
N LEU A 371 -1.26 -35.51 -26.36
CA LEU A 371 -2.46 -36.34 -26.25
C LEU A 371 -3.72 -35.55 -26.58
N ALA A 372 -4.17 -35.66 -27.83
CA ALA A 372 -5.38 -34.99 -28.30
C ALA A 372 -6.63 -35.33 -27.45
N GLY A 373 -7.39 -34.30 -27.09
CA GLY A 373 -8.63 -34.42 -26.32
C GLY A 373 -8.43 -34.69 -24.82
N ARG A 374 -7.21 -34.55 -24.31
CA ARG A 374 -6.87 -34.71 -22.89
C ARG A 374 -6.20 -33.46 -22.36
N SER A 375 -6.49 -33.10 -21.11
CA SER A 375 -5.80 -32.00 -20.42
C SER A 375 -4.47 -32.45 -19.83
N VAL A 376 -3.53 -31.54 -19.63
CA VAL A 376 -2.24 -31.82 -18.96
C VAL A 376 -2.38 -32.34 -17.52
N LEU A 377 -3.51 -32.08 -16.88
CA LEU A 377 -3.91 -32.69 -15.61
C LEU A 377 -5.27 -33.33 -15.82
N ASP A 378 -5.36 -34.59 -16.23
CA ASP A 378 -6.66 -35.25 -16.49
C ASP A 378 -7.48 -35.42 -15.18
N PRO A 379 -8.81 -35.24 -15.19
CA PRO A 379 -9.64 -35.44 -14.00
C PRO A 379 -9.51 -36.83 -13.37
N ALA A 380 -9.14 -37.86 -14.15
CA ALA A 380 -8.88 -39.20 -13.65
C ALA A 380 -7.74 -39.25 -12.60
N TRP A 381 -6.87 -38.23 -12.55
CA TRP A 381 -5.73 -38.16 -11.65
C TRP A 381 -6.00 -37.32 -10.38
N ASP A 382 -7.18 -36.70 -10.24
CA ASP A 382 -7.50 -35.82 -9.11
C ASP A 382 -7.30 -36.52 -7.75
N GLY A 383 -7.59 -37.83 -7.67
CA GLY A 383 -7.40 -38.65 -6.46
C GLY A 383 -5.94 -38.80 -6.00
N TYR A 384 -4.98 -38.45 -6.85
CA TYR A 384 -3.54 -38.48 -6.59
C TYR A 384 -2.94 -37.10 -6.36
N LEU A 385 -3.75 -36.03 -6.35
CA LEU A 385 -3.29 -34.69 -6.06
C LEU A 385 -3.31 -34.41 -4.54
N PRO A 386 -2.34 -33.65 -4.03
CA PRO A 386 -2.32 -33.23 -2.63
C PRO A 386 -3.55 -32.44 -2.19
N VAL A 387 -4.04 -32.71 -0.98
CA VAL A 387 -5.10 -31.94 -0.30
C VAL A 387 -4.59 -31.18 0.92
N SER A 388 -3.44 -31.58 1.45
CA SER A 388 -2.78 -30.93 2.58
C SER A 388 -1.29 -31.30 2.61
N TRP A 389 -0.52 -30.74 3.54
CA TRP A 389 0.89 -31.07 3.72
C TRP A 389 1.14 -32.56 4.05
N ASN A 390 0.37 -33.11 5.01
CA ASN A 390 0.52 -34.49 5.50
C ASN A 390 -0.45 -35.48 4.85
N GLY A 391 -1.35 -35.00 3.98
CA GLY A 391 -2.48 -35.76 3.48
C GLY A 391 -3.60 -35.85 4.51
N GLN A 392 -4.71 -36.46 4.12
CA GLN A 392 -5.78 -36.85 5.03
C GLN A 392 -6.19 -38.30 4.75
N ALA A 393 -6.87 -38.94 5.69
CA ALA A 393 -7.52 -40.22 5.45
C ALA A 393 -9.01 -39.96 5.22
N VAL A 394 -9.37 -39.48 4.03
CA VAL A 394 -10.78 -39.22 3.66
C VAL A 394 -11.36 -40.45 2.95
N LEU A 395 -12.65 -40.71 3.16
CA LEU A 395 -13.37 -41.79 2.50
C LEU A 395 -13.31 -41.64 0.98
N GLY A 396 -12.77 -42.63 0.27
CA GLY A 396 -12.58 -42.63 -1.19
C GLY A 396 -11.18 -42.22 -1.67
N GLU A 397 -10.27 -41.86 -0.76
CA GLU A 397 -8.88 -41.57 -1.13
C GLU A 397 -8.07 -42.84 -1.37
N LEU A 398 -7.15 -42.74 -2.33
CA LEU A 398 -6.35 -43.87 -2.76
C LEU A 398 -5.27 -44.17 -1.73
N SER A 399 -5.22 -45.42 -1.30
CA SER A 399 -4.21 -45.92 -0.36
C SER A 399 -3.06 -46.58 -1.13
N GLY A 400 -1.86 -46.56 -0.56
CA GLY A 400 -0.67 -47.17 -1.18
C GLY A 400 0.32 -47.66 -0.14
N CYS A 401 1.26 -48.49 -0.55
CA CYS A 401 2.21 -49.14 0.35
C CYS A 401 3.41 -48.23 0.73
N ALA A 402 3.87 -48.37 1.98
CA ALA A 402 5.17 -47.85 2.42
C ALA A 402 6.34 -48.64 1.78
N ARG A 403 7.54 -48.06 1.77
CA ARG A 403 8.74 -48.48 1.02
C ARG A 403 9.25 -49.93 1.26
N ASP A 404 8.84 -50.62 2.32
CA ASP A 404 9.56 -51.83 2.78
C ASP A 404 9.01 -53.18 2.30
N ASP A 405 7.92 -53.23 1.54
CA ASP A 405 7.34 -54.50 1.04
C ASP A 405 7.98 -54.96 -0.29
N TYR A 406 9.18 -55.52 -0.20
CA TYR A 406 9.99 -55.96 -1.36
C TYR A 406 9.57 -57.31 -1.99
N ALA A 407 8.40 -57.87 -1.67
CA ALA A 407 8.06 -59.24 -2.08
C ALA A 407 6.59 -59.41 -2.48
N GLY A 408 6.22 -58.87 -3.65
CA GLY A 408 5.03 -59.31 -4.37
C GLY A 408 3.69 -58.97 -3.72
N GLY A 409 3.08 -57.87 -4.16
CA GLY A 409 1.71 -57.48 -3.81
C GLY A 409 1.66 -56.57 -2.58
N CYS A 410 0.87 -55.50 -2.70
CA CYS A 410 0.63 -54.55 -1.61
C CYS A 410 -0.32 -55.20 -0.59
N VAL A 411 0.24 -55.90 0.40
CA VAL A 411 -0.55 -56.63 1.43
C VAL A 411 -0.19 -56.23 2.86
N GLN A 412 0.94 -55.55 3.11
CA GLN A 412 1.27 -54.97 4.42
C GLN A 412 1.52 -53.45 4.30
N ASN A 413 1.27 -52.72 5.39
CA ASN A 413 1.59 -51.28 5.50
C ASN A 413 0.93 -50.35 4.45
N VAL A 414 -0.34 -50.62 4.11
CA VAL A 414 -1.17 -49.70 3.32
C VAL A 414 -1.39 -48.42 4.11
N ILE A 415 -0.86 -47.30 3.62
CA ILE A 415 -1.07 -45.97 4.18
C ILE A 415 -2.29 -45.35 3.47
N PRO A 416 -3.40 -45.11 4.20
CA PRO A 416 -4.55 -44.41 3.64
C PRO A 416 -4.18 -43.00 3.20
N GLY A 417 -4.63 -42.59 2.01
CA GLY A 417 -4.45 -41.23 1.51
C GLY A 417 -2.99 -40.82 1.25
N VAL A 418 -2.08 -41.79 1.08
CA VAL A 418 -0.64 -41.53 0.93
C VAL A 418 -0.29 -40.60 -0.24
N TYR A 419 -1.09 -40.62 -1.30
CA TYR A 419 -0.96 -39.76 -2.49
C TYR A 419 -1.50 -38.34 -2.30
N THR A 420 -2.09 -38.04 -1.15
CA THR A 420 -2.78 -36.76 -0.92
C THR A 420 -1.95 -35.80 -0.07
N ALA A 421 -0.74 -36.21 0.28
CA ALA A 421 0.20 -35.47 1.09
C ALA A 421 1.21 -34.71 0.23
N ALA A 422 1.23 -33.38 0.29
CA ALA A 422 2.21 -32.59 -0.47
C ALA A 422 3.66 -32.97 -0.12
N SER A 423 3.95 -33.27 1.14
CA SER A 423 5.26 -33.77 1.62
C SER A 423 5.73 -35.07 0.96
N ARG A 424 4.79 -35.82 0.38
CA ARG A 424 5.05 -37.06 -0.34
C ARG A 424 5.25 -36.84 -1.83
N HIS A 425 4.81 -35.70 -2.35
CA HIS A 425 5.04 -35.23 -3.72
C HIS A 425 6.33 -34.41 -3.83
N VAL A 426 6.75 -33.68 -2.78
CA VAL A 426 8.06 -33.01 -2.72
C VAL A 426 9.01 -33.72 -1.75
N GLY A 427 10.14 -34.24 -2.23
CA GLY A 427 11.06 -35.01 -1.39
C GLY A 427 10.45 -36.29 -0.80
N GLY A 428 11.09 -36.86 0.22
CA GLY A 428 10.58 -38.00 1.00
C GLY A 428 10.34 -39.29 0.19
N PHE A 429 9.61 -40.24 0.77
CA PHE A 429 9.18 -41.46 0.09
C PHE A 429 7.89 -41.29 -0.69
N LEU A 430 7.91 -41.57 -2.00
CA LEU A 430 6.82 -42.24 -2.71
C LEU A 430 7.34 -43.05 -3.93
N PHE A 431 7.04 -44.36 -3.88
CA PHE A 431 6.88 -45.39 -4.93
C PHE A 431 8.05 -45.94 -5.78
N GLN A 432 8.32 -47.22 -5.47
CA GLN A 432 8.95 -48.32 -6.22
C GLN A 432 10.44 -48.26 -6.60
N GLN A 433 11.14 -49.25 -6.03
CA GLN A 433 12.39 -49.89 -6.45
C GLN A 433 13.43 -49.03 -7.17
N THR A 434 14.39 -48.54 -6.40
CA THR A 434 15.79 -48.75 -6.79
C THR A 434 16.63 -49.01 -5.54
N THR A 435 17.25 -50.19 -5.47
CA THR A 435 18.49 -50.42 -4.70
C THR A 435 19.69 -49.72 -5.37
N THR A 436 19.42 -48.67 -6.15
CA THR A 436 20.32 -48.00 -7.08
C THR A 436 20.39 -46.52 -6.66
N PRO A 437 21.56 -45.88 -6.77
CA PRO A 437 21.77 -44.48 -6.40
C PRO A 437 20.73 -43.55 -7.04
N GLY A 438 20.27 -42.51 -6.33
CA GLY A 438 19.34 -41.48 -6.86
C GLY A 438 18.08 -41.20 -6.04
N ALA A 439 18.14 -41.41 -4.72
CA ALA A 439 17.00 -41.32 -3.82
C ALA A 439 16.58 -39.88 -3.45
N CYS A 440 15.30 -39.68 -3.15
CA CYS A 440 14.72 -38.42 -2.64
C CYS A 440 14.82 -38.24 -1.12
N MET A 441 15.79 -38.92 -0.51
CA MET A 441 16.02 -38.97 0.92
C MET A 441 17.52 -39.00 1.22
N ILE A 442 17.88 -38.54 2.40
CA ILE A 442 19.23 -38.66 2.93
C ILE A 442 19.35 -40.04 3.60
N ASN A 443 20.31 -40.89 3.17
CA ASN A 443 20.56 -42.21 3.76
C ASN A 443 22.07 -42.45 3.94
N PRO A 444 22.53 -43.02 5.07
CA PRO A 444 23.93 -43.41 5.27
C PRO A 444 24.57 -44.26 4.15
N ALA A 445 23.78 -45.04 3.41
CA ALA A 445 24.26 -45.88 2.30
C ALA A 445 24.28 -45.16 0.93
N ASP A 446 23.52 -44.07 0.80
CA ASP A 446 23.38 -43.25 -0.41
C ASP A 446 22.83 -41.87 -0.01
N PRO A 447 23.66 -40.81 0.06
CA PRO A 447 23.19 -39.48 0.43
C PRO A 447 22.41 -38.87 -0.75
N GLY A 448 21.14 -39.25 -0.89
CA GLY A 448 20.20 -38.52 -1.72
C GLY A 448 20.01 -37.11 -1.17
N SER A 449 19.74 -36.15 -2.06
CA SER A 449 19.39 -34.78 -1.71
C SER A 449 17.96 -34.48 -2.16
N HIS A 450 17.24 -33.63 -1.43
CA HIS A 450 15.97 -33.06 -1.86
C HIS A 450 16.07 -31.53 -1.83
N ALA A 451 15.61 -30.85 -2.88
CA ALA A 451 15.72 -29.38 -2.96
C ALA A 451 14.62 -28.66 -2.17
N PHE A 452 13.50 -29.32 -1.93
CA PHE A 452 12.43 -28.74 -1.12
C PHE A 452 12.78 -28.83 0.36
N ARG A 453 12.88 -27.68 1.04
CA ARG A 453 13.06 -27.66 2.50
C ARG A 453 11.73 -27.91 3.21
N PHE A 454 11.68 -28.96 4.02
CA PHE A 454 10.46 -29.28 4.78
C PHE A 454 10.23 -28.24 5.88
N PRO A 455 8.97 -27.86 6.18
CA PRO A 455 8.65 -27.01 7.33
C PRO A 455 9.23 -27.59 8.62
N ALA A 456 9.67 -26.75 9.55
CA ALA A 456 10.32 -27.20 10.78
C ALA A 456 9.47 -28.19 11.60
N ALA A 457 8.14 -28.01 11.60
CA ALA A 457 7.20 -28.90 12.27
C ALA A 457 7.07 -30.31 11.64
N ALA A 458 7.57 -30.49 10.41
CA ALA A 458 7.54 -31.73 9.66
C ALA A 458 8.92 -32.40 9.55
N GLN A 459 9.92 -31.86 10.24
CA GLN A 459 11.24 -32.47 10.37
C GLN A 459 11.21 -33.40 11.58
N ASP A 460 11.55 -34.69 11.40
CA ASP A 460 11.54 -35.73 12.46
C ASP A 460 12.69 -35.54 13.48
N GLY A 461 12.86 -34.33 14.02
CA GLY A 461 13.91 -33.96 14.97
C GLY A 461 15.32 -33.86 14.36
N ALA A 462 15.51 -34.19 13.09
CA ALA A 462 16.74 -33.93 12.36
C ALA A 462 16.85 -32.41 12.09
N PRO A 463 17.92 -31.72 12.54
CA PRO A 463 18.10 -30.31 12.27
C PRO A 463 18.20 -30.09 10.75
N PRO A 464 17.62 -29.00 10.21
CA PRO A 464 17.80 -28.66 8.81
C PRO A 464 19.28 -28.35 8.61
N GLU A 465 19.94 -29.13 7.75
CA GLU A 465 21.39 -29.07 7.59
C GLU A 465 21.85 -27.72 7.00
N HIS A 466 20.95 -27.04 6.28
CA HIS A 466 21.18 -25.71 5.70
C HIS A 466 19.98 -24.75 5.82
N SER A 467 20.26 -23.46 5.60
CA SER A 467 19.24 -22.39 5.64
C SER A 467 18.19 -22.55 4.54
N GLN A 468 16.98 -22.07 4.78
CA GLN A 468 15.91 -22.05 3.77
C GLN A 468 16.33 -21.31 2.50
N ASP A 469 17.02 -20.18 2.67
CA ASP A 469 17.59 -19.40 1.57
C ASP A 469 18.47 -20.27 0.66
N LEU A 470 19.28 -21.17 1.21
CA LEU A 470 20.12 -22.04 0.39
C LEU A 470 19.29 -23.03 -0.43
N TYR A 471 18.34 -23.73 0.20
CA TYR A 471 17.45 -24.67 -0.52
C TYR A 471 16.64 -23.97 -1.59
N ASP A 472 16.09 -22.79 -1.28
CA ASP A 472 15.23 -22.04 -2.20
C ASP A 472 15.98 -21.68 -3.50
N THR A 473 17.30 -21.44 -3.45
CA THR A 473 18.09 -21.18 -4.67
C THR A 473 18.25 -22.38 -5.60
N LYS A 474 18.03 -23.60 -5.13
CA LYS A 474 18.35 -24.82 -5.88
C LYS A 474 17.29 -25.12 -6.92
N ALA A 475 17.70 -25.76 -8.01
CA ALA A 475 16.74 -26.33 -8.96
C ALA A 475 15.82 -27.30 -8.22
N MET A 476 14.53 -27.18 -8.45
CA MET A 476 13.55 -28.09 -7.87
C MET A 476 13.82 -29.50 -8.40
N GLN A 477 13.88 -30.47 -7.49
CA GLN A 477 13.96 -31.89 -7.82
C GLN A 477 13.16 -32.70 -6.81
N CYS A 478 13.04 -34.01 -7.03
CA CYS A 478 12.21 -34.89 -6.21
C CYS A 478 10.75 -34.41 -6.19
N VAL A 479 10.27 -34.08 -7.39
CA VAL A 479 8.91 -33.69 -7.69
C VAL A 479 8.35 -34.62 -8.77
N ASP A 480 7.08 -34.99 -8.65
CA ASP A 480 6.38 -35.83 -9.64
C ASP A 480 5.73 -34.97 -10.71
N TYR A 481 5.28 -35.61 -11.79
CA TYR A 481 4.63 -34.93 -12.91
C TYR A 481 3.40 -34.14 -12.48
N LEU A 482 2.54 -34.70 -11.61
CA LEU A 482 1.28 -34.04 -11.26
C LEU A 482 1.52 -32.74 -10.52
N LEU A 483 2.45 -32.74 -9.56
CA LEU A 483 2.78 -31.53 -8.83
C LEU A 483 3.54 -30.52 -9.69
N ALA A 484 4.49 -30.98 -10.51
CA ALA A 484 5.25 -30.14 -11.42
C ALA A 484 4.33 -29.45 -12.46
N GLN A 485 3.39 -30.19 -13.01
CA GLN A 485 2.41 -29.70 -13.95
C GLN A 485 1.42 -28.72 -13.29
N ALA A 486 0.98 -29.01 -12.06
CA ALA A 486 0.12 -28.09 -11.29
C ALA A 486 0.81 -26.76 -11.01
N PHE A 487 2.11 -26.77 -10.68
CA PHE A 487 2.91 -25.55 -10.54
C PHE A 487 2.89 -24.72 -11.84
N CYS A 488 3.17 -25.34 -12.99
CA CYS A 488 3.17 -24.60 -14.26
C CYS A 488 1.78 -24.06 -14.62
N VAL A 489 0.71 -24.81 -14.34
CA VAL A 489 -0.68 -24.32 -14.51
C VAL A 489 -0.97 -23.13 -13.60
N TRP A 490 -0.47 -23.14 -12.36
CA TRP A 490 -0.63 -22.02 -11.43
C TRP A 490 0.08 -20.76 -11.92
N GLU A 491 1.25 -20.90 -12.54
CA GLU A 491 1.97 -19.82 -13.21
C GLU A 491 1.31 -19.36 -14.52
N GLY A 492 0.32 -20.09 -15.04
CA GLY A 492 -0.41 -19.75 -16.28
C GLY A 492 0.10 -20.45 -17.54
N GLY A 493 0.81 -21.57 -17.40
CA GLY A 493 1.37 -22.36 -18.51
C GLY A 493 1.19 -23.87 -18.31
N ARG A 494 2.16 -24.64 -18.80
CA ARG A 494 2.26 -26.10 -18.64
C ARG A 494 3.74 -26.52 -18.57
N LEU A 495 4.03 -27.79 -18.32
CA LEU A 495 5.39 -28.30 -18.55
C LEU A 495 5.73 -28.15 -20.04
N GLU A 496 7.00 -27.90 -20.33
CA GLU A 496 7.50 -27.89 -21.70
C GLU A 496 7.33 -29.26 -22.36
N THR A 497 7.33 -29.29 -23.68
CA THR A 497 7.47 -30.54 -24.46
C THR A 497 8.94 -30.82 -24.76
N LEU A 498 9.27 -32.07 -25.07
CA LEU A 498 10.59 -32.46 -25.54
C LEU A 498 10.98 -31.68 -26.80
N ASN A 499 10.03 -31.44 -27.70
CA ASN A 499 10.29 -30.64 -28.91
C ASN A 499 10.63 -29.18 -28.56
N GLU A 500 9.88 -28.55 -27.66
CA GLU A 500 10.18 -27.19 -27.18
C GLU A 500 11.58 -27.13 -26.54
N TRP A 501 11.93 -28.11 -25.71
CA TRP A 501 13.27 -28.24 -25.15
C TRP A 501 14.34 -28.40 -26.25
N GLN A 502 14.12 -29.27 -27.24
CA GLN A 502 15.04 -29.48 -28.38
C GLN A 502 15.25 -28.21 -29.20
N VAL A 503 14.21 -27.40 -29.38
CA VAL A 503 14.30 -26.08 -30.04
C VAL A 503 15.09 -25.11 -29.17
N ALA A 504 14.86 -25.09 -27.85
CA ALA A 504 15.62 -24.24 -26.93
C ALA A 504 17.11 -24.63 -26.87
N VAL A 505 17.44 -25.92 -27.01
CA VAL A 505 18.82 -26.40 -27.17
C VAL A 505 19.42 -25.91 -28.49
N GLY A 506 18.65 -25.90 -29.57
CA GLY A 506 19.13 -25.56 -30.91
C GLY A 506 19.70 -26.76 -31.69
N GLY A 507 20.03 -26.54 -32.97
CA GLY A 507 20.31 -27.61 -33.95
C GLY A 507 21.76 -28.11 -34.03
N VAL A 508 22.42 -28.30 -32.90
CA VAL A 508 23.88 -28.53 -32.82
C VAL A 508 24.21 -29.46 -31.64
N PRO A 509 25.42 -30.08 -31.51
CA PRO A 509 25.63 -31.11 -30.47
C PRO A 509 25.52 -30.59 -29.03
N TYR A 510 25.66 -29.27 -28.81
CA TYR A 510 25.49 -28.60 -27.50
C TYR A 510 24.85 -27.22 -27.67
N PRO A 511 24.09 -26.70 -26.68
CA PRO A 511 23.34 -25.46 -26.82
C PRO A 511 24.18 -24.25 -27.21
N TRP A 512 25.40 -24.12 -26.71
CA TRP A 512 26.29 -22.96 -26.92
C TRP A 512 27.21 -23.08 -28.16
N SER A 513 27.09 -24.14 -28.94
CA SER A 513 27.94 -24.32 -30.12
C SER A 513 27.59 -23.39 -31.30
N HIS A 514 26.57 -22.54 -31.13
CA HIS A 514 26.28 -21.39 -31.99
C HIS A 514 27.11 -20.13 -31.66
N ALA A 515 27.67 -20.03 -30.44
CA ALA A 515 28.24 -18.79 -29.91
C ALA A 515 29.76 -18.88 -29.61
N VAL A 516 30.32 -20.06 -29.31
CA VAL A 516 31.73 -20.16 -28.87
C VAL A 516 32.40 -21.46 -29.33
N ALA A 517 33.66 -21.36 -29.80
CA ALA A 517 34.51 -22.49 -30.17
C ALA A 517 35.29 -23.10 -28.97
N ILE A 518 34.72 -23.09 -27.76
CA ILE A 518 35.32 -23.71 -26.57
C ILE A 518 34.62 -25.05 -26.34
N ALA A 519 35.40 -26.12 -26.30
CA ALA A 519 34.86 -27.44 -26.01
C ALA A 519 34.52 -27.52 -24.51
N PRO A 520 33.28 -27.88 -24.12
CA PRO A 520 32.98 -28.18 -22.73
C PRO A 520 33.89 -29.34 -22.27
N ARG A 521 34.44 -29.24 -21.06
CA ARG A 521 35.30 -30.32 -20.55
C ARG A 521 34.44 -31.56 -20.27
N ALA A 522 34.61 -32.59 -21.08
CA ALA A 522 34.03 -33.90 -20.80
C ALA A 522 34.69 -34.48 -19.55
N LEU A 523 33.89 -34.88 -18.56
CA LEU A 523 34.40 -35.60 -17.41
C LEU A 523 34.80 -37.01 -17.86
N SER A 524 36.10 -37.30 -17.78
CA SER A 524 36.65 -38.63 -18.06
C SER A 524 36.28 -39.57 -16.91
N PRO A 525 35.95 -40.85 -17.18
CA PRO A 525 35.81 -41.85 -16.12
C PRO A 525 37.12 -41.93 -15.31
N GLY A 526 37.08 -41.57 -14.03
CA GLY A 526 38.21 -41.72 -13.11
C GLY A 526 39.07 -40.49 -12.81
N PHE A 527 38.68 -39.27 -13.18
CA PHE A 527 39.42 -38.05 -12.79
C PHE A 527 38.83 -37.35 -11.55
N ASP A 528 39.57 -37.50 -10.45
CA ASP A 528 39.78 -36.69 -9.24
C ASP A 528 38.64 -36.03 -8.44
N TRP A 529 38.74 -36.20 -7.12
CA TRP A 529 37.70 -36.15 -6.11
C TRP A 529 37.58 -34.79 -5.36
N MET A 530 38.04 -33.65 -5.90
CA MET A 530 38.30 -32.51 -5.01
C MET A 530 37.98 -31.06 -5.47
N CYS A 531 37.55 -30.71 -6.69
CA CYS A 531 37.57 -29.29 -7.08
C CYS A 531 36.61 -28.76 -8.19
N HIS A 532 35.46 -29.35 -8.43
CA HIS A 532 34.47 -28.95 -9.43
C HIS A 532 33.06 -28.92 -8.83
N PHE A 533 32.81 -28.04 -7.84
CA PHE A 533 31.45 -27.81 -7.33
C PHE A 533 31.23 -26.42 -6.74
N PRO A 534 29.98 -25.91 -6.72
CA PRO A 534 29.39 -25.11 -7.80
C PRO A 534 29.92 -23.67 -7.91
N TRP A 535 30.97 -23.33 -7.18
CA TRP A 535 31.55 -21.98 -7.05
C TRP A 535 32.88 -21.81 -7.80
N VAL A 536 33.48 -22.91 -8.26
CA VAL A 536 34.79 -22.85 -8.95
C VAL A 536 34.60 -22.26 -10.34
N THR A 537 35.30 -21.15 -10.60
CA THR A 537 35.48 -20.52 -11.91
C THR A 537 36.77 -21.02 -12.55
N ASP A 538 36.94 -20.79 -13.86
CA ASP A 538 38.21 -21.12 -14.54
C ASP A 538 39.41 -20.40 -13.88
N ALA A 539 39.19 -19.22 -13.27
CA ALA A 539 40.21 -18.49 -12.52
C ALA A 539 40.54 -19.12 -11.15
N ALA A 540 39.56 -19.73 -10.48
CA ALA A 540 39.76 -20.41 -9.19
C ALA A 540 40.36 -21.82 -9.34
N GLN A 541 40.44 -22.34 -10.56
CA GLN A 541 40.88 -23.69 -10.90
C GLN A 541 42.34 -23.98 -10.53
N GLY A 542 43.22 -22.97 -10.56
CA GLY A 542 44.65 -23.11 -10.24
C GLY A 542 44.95 -23.49 -8.78
N ALA A 543 43.96 -23.35 -7.88
CA ALA A 543 44.09 -23.76 -6.47
C ALA A 543 43.87 -25.27 -6.24
N CYS A 544 43.60 -26.02 -7.32
CA CYS A 544 42.79 -27.23 -7.24
C CYS A 544 43.26 -28.39 -8.15
N SER A 545 44.06 -28.11 -9.20
CA SER A 545 44.67 -29.12 -10.09
C SER A 545 45.78 -28.51 -10.97
N ALA A 546 46.50 -29.34 -11.74
CA ALA A 546 47.52 -28.92 -12.72
C ALA A 546 46.93 -28.01 -13.83
N PRO A 547 47.70 -27.09 -14.43
CA PRO A 547 47.22 -26.17 -15.47
C PRO A 547 46.68 -26.91 -16.71
N TRP A 548 45.50 -26.50 -17.20
CA TRP A 548 44.77 -27.13 -18.31
C TRP A 548 44.90 -26.34 -19.63
N PRO A 549 44.60 -26.95 -20.80
CA PRO A 549 44.58 -26.22 -22.07
C PRO A 549 43.54 -25.09 -22.03
N ALA A 550 43.90 -23.90 -22.50
CA ALA A 550 43.00 -22.73 -22.57
C ALA A 550 41.78 -22.92 -23.49
N THR A 551 41.67 -24.06 -24.16
CA THR A 551 40.58 -24.42 -25.08
C THR A 551 39.42 -25.18 -24.41
N GLN A 552 39.50 -25.42 -23.09
CA GLN A 552 38.46 -26.08 -22.29
C GLN A 552 38.05 -25.19 -21.12
N SER A 553 36.78 -25.29 -20.70
CA SER A 553 36.23 -24.50 -19.58
C SER A 553 35.34 -25.34 -18.67
N THR A 554 35.40 -25.05 -17.37
CA THR A 554 34.58 -25.66 -16.31
C THR A 554 33.31 -24.85 -16.01
N GLU A 555 33.20 -23.67 -16.60
CA GLU A 555 32.05 -22.78 -16.48
C GLU A 555 30.90 -23.16 -17.44
N TYR A 556 31.15 -24.09 -18.36
CA TYR A 556 30.13 -24.72 -19.22
C TYR A 556 29.68 -26.06 -18.60
N ALA A 557 28.45 -26.49 -18.91
CA ALA A 557 27.91 -27.72 -18.33
C ALA A 557 28.74 -28.95 -18.72
N ALA A 558 28.98 -29.86 -17.76
CA ALA A 558 29.74 -31.07 -17.99
C ALA A 558 28.86 -32.21 -18.51
N TYR A 559 29.21 -32.77 -19.66
CA TYR A 559 28.35 -33.64 -20.49
C TYR A 559 28.22 -35.10 -20.03
N ARG A 560 29.18 -35.62 -19.24
CA ARG A 560 29.25 -37.07 -18.94
C ARG A 560 28.78 -37.45 -17.53
N SER A 561 29.15 -36.66 -16.52
CA SER A 561 28.82 -36.93 -15.12
C SER A 561 29.52 -35.89 -14.25
N THR A 562 28.84 -34.91 -13.65
CA THR A 562 29.46 -33.95 -12.68
C THR A 562 29.88 -34.60 -11.37
N TYR A 563 30.13 -35.91 -11.32
CA TYR A 563 30.36 -36.63 -10.08
C TYR A 563 31.76 -36.35 -9.51
N GLU A 564 31.85 -35.39 -8.61
CA GLU A 564 32.90 -35.33 -7.58
C GLU A 564 32.29 -35.47 -6.20
N TYR A 565 32.19 -36.70 -5.75
CA TYR A 565 31.61 -37.01 -4.45
C TYR A 565 32.72 -36.98 -3.40
N PRO A 566 32.83 -36.06 -2.44
CA PRO A 566 33.41 -36.48 -1.17
C PRO A 566 32.46 -37.52 -0.57
N LYS A 567 32.96 -38.65 -0.06
CA LYS A 567 32.11 -39.64 0.64
C LYS A 567 31.47 -38.99 1.87
N PHE A 568 30.27 -38.42 1.73
CA PHE A 568 29.59 -37.67 2.80
C PHE A 568 28.88 -38.52 3.85
N GLY A 569 28.79 -39.83 3.66
CA GLY A 569 28.03 -40.68 4.59
C GLY A 569 26.56 -40.25 4.60
N ALA A 570 26.03 -39.84 5.76
CA ALA A 570 24.61 -39.54 5.96
C ALA A 570 24.24 -38.04 5.91
N ALA A 571 25.06 -37.18 5.30
CA ALA A 571 24.78 -35.74 5.16
C ALA A 571 24.05 -35.40 3.84
N ASP A 572 23.28 -34.31 3.85
CA ASP A 572 22.55 -33.77 2.70
C ASP A 572 23.51 -33.21 1.64
N ALA A 573 23.47 -33.82 0.46
CA ALA A 573 24.27 -33.38 -0.69
C ALA A 573 23.68 -32.14 -1.39
N ILE A 574 22.67 -31.47 -0.85
CA ILE A 574 22.00 -30.33 -1.50
C ILE A 574 22.95 -29.16 -1.87
N VAL A 575 24.07 -29.01 -1.15
CA VAL A 575 25.10 -28.00 -1.47
C VAL A 575 25.72 -28.20 -2.85
N TYR A 576 25.68 -29.43 -3.38
CA TYR A 576 26.24 -29.82 -4.68
C TYR A 576 25.29 -29.54 -5.85
N LEU A 577 23.99 -29.50 -5.59
CA LEU A 577 23.02 -29.07 -6.59
C LEU A 577 23.25 -27.59 -6.90
N SER A 578 23.37 -27.25 -8.18
CA SER A 578 23.62 -25.87 -8.60
C SER A 578 22.32 -25.07 -8.58
N ALA A 579 22.42 -23.79 -8.24
CA ALA A 579 21.32 -22.86 -8.53
C ALA A 579 21.15 -22.77 -10.06
N PRO A 580 19.90 -22.72 -10.59
CA PRO A 580 19.67 -22.48 -12.00
C PRO A 580 20.38 -21.21 -12.45
N GLY A 581 20.94 -21.19 -13.65
CA GLY A 581 21.65 -20.04 -14.20
C GLY A 581 23.15 -20.04 -13.96
N ARG A 582 23.70 -21.04 -13.25
CA ARG A 582 25.12 -21.06 -12.89
C ARG A 582 26.06 -21.24 -14.08
N THR A 583 25.73 -22.09 -15.06
CA THR A 583 26.64 -22.37 -16.18
C THR A 583 26.55 -21.29 -17.27
N ARG A 584 27.66 -20.98 -17.95
CA ARG A 584 27.71 -20.09 -19.13
C ARG A 584 27.13 -20.72 -20.40
N GLY A 585 26.92 -22.04 -20.41
CA GLY A 585 26.31 -22.74 -21.53
C GLY A 585 24.83 -22.40 -21.70
N ARG A 586 24.52 -21.43 -22.56
CA ARG A 586 23.15 -21.02 -22.90
C ARG A 586 22.71 -21.54 -24.26
N GLY A 587 21.41 -21.77 -24.42
CA GLY A 587 20.77 -21.98 -25.72
C GLY A 587 20.71 -20.68 -26.55
N PRO A 588 20.31 -20.74 -27.83
CA PRO A 588 20.29 -19.59 -28.73
C PRO A 588 19.49 -18.39 -28.22
N GLU A 589 18.40 -18.65 -27.48
CA GLU A 589 17.53 -17.61 -26.91
C GLU A 589 17.87 -17.27 -25.44
N GLY A 590 19.04 -17.73 -24.96
CA GLY A 590 19.54 -17.42 -23.62
C GLY A 590 19.05 -18.33 -22.49
N HIS A 591 18.39 -19.46 -22.81
CA HIS A 591 17.97 -20.45 -21.82
C HIS A 591 19.17 -21.08 -21.11
N ALA A 592 19.08 -21.13 -19.78
CA ALA A 592 20.05 -21.68 -18.85
C ALA A 592 19.85 -23.17 -18.59
N ASP A 593 20.92 -23.88 -18.23
CA ASP A 593 20.91 -25.26 -17.71
C ASP A 593 20.11 -26.26 -18.58
N LEU A 594 20.06 -26.01 -19.90
CA LEU A 594 19.51 -26.97 -20.86
C LEU A 594 20.32 -28.27 -20.89
N LEU A 595 21.59 -28.21 -20.46
CA LEU A 595 22.45 -29.35 -20.20
C LEU A 595 22.88 -29.36 -18.74
N GLY A 596 22.81 -30.53 -18.11
CA GLY A 596 23.20 -30.76 -16.72
C GLY A 596 22.17 -30.25 -15.70
N ASN A 597 22.64 -30.10 -14.45
CA ASN A 597 21.81 -29.83 -13.27
C ASN A 597 20.79 -30.95 -13.01
N VAL A 598 19.57 -30.83 -13.53
CA VAL A 598 18.52 -31.85 -13.44
C VAL A 598 17.86 -32.04 -14.80
N TYR A 599 17.35 -33.25 -15.04
CA TYR A 599 16.40 -33.50 -16.12
C TYR A 599 15.12 -32.70 -15.93
N GLU A 600 14.40 -32.42 -17.00
CA GLU A 600 13.12 -31.71 -16.94
C GLU A 600 12.01 -32.69 -17.33
N ILE A 601 11.01 -32.79 -16.46
CA ILE A 601 9.78 -33.52 -16.74
C ILE A 601 9.01 -32.78 -17.83
N THR A 602 8.65 -33.48 -18.91
CA THR A 602 7.94 -32.87 -20.05
C THR A 602 6.44 -33.15 -20.02
N SER A 603 5.68 -32.42 -20.83
CA SER A 603 4.26 -32.68 -21.12
C SER A 603 4.03 -33.87 -22.05
N ASP A 604 5.08 -34.51 -22.57
CA ASP A 604 5.00 -35.63 -23.51
C ASP A 604 4.60 -36.92 -22.82
N LEU A 605 3.33 -37.27 -22.94
CA LEU A 605 2.75 -38.49 -22.40
C LEU A 605 2.77 -39.59 -23.47
N ALA A 606 3.30 -40.77 -23.13
CA ALA A 606 3.42 -41.87 -24.07
C ALA A 606 2.07 -42.44 -24.54
N ALA A 607 1.11 -42.52 -23.61
CA ALA A 607 -0.28 -42.92 -23.85
C ALA A 607 -1.13 -42.48 -22.66
N PHE A 608 -2.43 -42.30 -22.87
CA PHE A 608 -3.36 -42.08 -21.76
C PHE A 608 -3.49 -43.35 -20.91
N ASN A 609 -3.37 -43.19 -19.60
CA ASN A 609 -3.76 -44.19 -18.62
C ASN A 609 -4.47 -43.47 -17.46
N ALA A 610 -5.64 -43.98 -17.07
CA ALA A 610 -6.42 -43.40 -15.97
C ALA A 610 -5.67 -43.47 -14.63
N SER A 611 -4.76 -44.44 -14.47
CA SER A 611 -3.87 -44.52 -13.31
C SER A 611 -2.54 -43.81 -13.60
N PRO A 612 -2.16 -42.77 -12.85
CA PRO A 612 -0.87 -42.09 -12.98
C PRO A 612 0.31 -42.96 -12.51
N LEU A 613 0.04 -44.11 -11.87
CA LEU A 613 1.04 -45.14 -11.55
C LEU A 613 1.53 -45.91 -12.78
N SER A 614 0.79 -45.83 -13.89
CA SER A 614 1.10 -46.53 -15.14
C SER A 614 1.03 -45.63 -16.36
N ALA A 615 0.50 -44.40 -16.23
CA ALA A 615 0.71 -43.34 -17.20
C ALA A 615 2.17 -42.92 -17.15
N ARG A 616 2.76 -42.64 -18.33
CA ARG A 616 4.19 -42.34 -18.44
C ARG A 616 4.43 -41.03 -19.16
N THR A 617 5.32 -40.23 -18.60
CA THR A 617 5.88 -39.03 -19.24
C THR A 617 7.31 -39.31 -19.70
N ARG A 618 7.81 -38.54 -20.66
CA ARG A 618 9.22 -38.52 -21.06
C ARG A 618 9.95 -37.38 -20.36
N TRP A 619 11.23 -37.56 -20.09
CA TRP A 619 12.12 -36.48 -19.66
C TRP A 619 12.89 -35.89 -20.83
N SER A 620 13.26 -34.63 -20.68
CA SER A 620 14.25 -33.99 -21.54
C SER A 620 15.61 -34.70 -21.44
N GLY A 621 16.49 -34.39 -22.38
CA GLY A 621 17.75 -35.10 -22.58
C GLY A 621 18.96 -34.47 -21.89
N ASN A 622 18.76 -33.66 -20.86
CA ASN A 622 19.73 -32.64 -20.41
C ASN A 622 21.01 -33.24 -19.81
N GLY A 623 20.92 -34.43 -19.24
CA GLY A 623 21.90 -34.89 -18.26
C GLY A 623 21.48 -34.51 -16.84
N SER A 624 22.17 -35.03 -15.84
CA SER A 624 21.95 -34.66 -14.44
C SER A 624 23.26 -34.48 -13.70
N TRP A 625 23.16 -33.94 -12.49
CA TRP A 625 24.29 -33.74 -11.61
C TRP A 625 24.98 -35.05 -11.14
N GLU A 626 24.34 -36.22 -11.33
CA GLU A 626 24.68 -37.48 -10.65
C GLU A 626 24.92 -38.66 -11.60
N THR A 627 25.53 -38.44 -12.78
CA THR A 627 26.07 -39.46 -13.73
C THR A 627 25.28 -39.82 -15.00
N ASN A 628 24.16 -39.15 -15.28
CA ASN A 628 23.47 -39.42 -16.53
C ASN A 628 23.93 -38.47 -17.65
N ALA A 629 24.30 -39.04 -18.80
CA ALA A 629 24.79 -38.29 -19.96
C ALA A 629 23.67 -37.62 -20.75
N TYR A 630 24.01 -36.50 -21.39
CA TYR A 630 23.09 -35.81 -22.29
C TYR A 630 22.75 -36.67 -23.52
N SER A 631 21.51 -36.52 -23.98
CA SER A 631 20.97 -37.13 -25.20
C SER A 631 19.98 -36.17 -25.86
N TYR A 632 20.33 -35.58 -27.02
CA TYR A 632 19.41 -34.70 -27.75
C TYR A 632 18.07 -35.37 -28.11
N ALA A 633 18.04 -36.70 -28.25
CA ALA A 633 16.82 -37.46 -28.54
C ALA A 633 15.83 -37.52 -27.36
N GLY A 634 16.19 -36.97 -26.19
CA GLY A 634 15.43 -37.07 -24.95
C GLY A 634 15.87 -38.24 -24.08
N GLY A 635 15.34 -38.26 -22.86
CA GLY A 635 15.55 -39.31 -21.87
C GLY A 635 14.53 -40.45 -21.95
N PRO A 636 14.65 -41.46 -21.07
CA PRO A 636 13.66 -42.52 -20.94
C PRO A 636 12.32 -41.98 -20.39
N THR A 637 11.31 -42.85 -20.39
CA THR A 637 10.01 -42.57 -19.76
C THR A 637 9.93 -43.14 -18.35
N LEU A 638 9.06 -42.56 -17.53
CA LEU A 638 8.84 -42.86 -16.11
C LEU A 638 7.35 -42.76 -15.82
N ASN A 639 6.91 -43.31 -14.69
CA ASN A 639 5.51 -43.15 -14.28
C ASN A 639 5.24 -41.73 -13.76
N LEU A 640 4.03 -41.21 -13.91
CA LEU A 640 3.72 -39.83 -13.51
C LEU A 640 3.90 -39.58 -12.01
N MET A 641 3.78 -40.62 -11.18
CA MET A 641 3.99 -40.56 -9.73
C MET A 641 5.44 -40.83 -9.30
N GLU A 642 6.34 -41.13 -10.24
CA GLU A 642 7.75 -41.44 -9.96
C GLU A 642 8.56 -40.16 -9.79
N LYS A 643 9.53 -40.20 -8.86
CA LYS A 643 10.38 -39.06 -8.51
C LYS A 643 11.82 -39.50 -8.28
N THR A 644 12.75 -38.61 -8.57
CA THR A 644 14.19 -38.83 -8.34
C THR A 644 14.87 -37.51 -8.01
N SER A 645 16.01 -37.59 -7.32
CA SER A 645 16.92 -36.45 -7.03
C SER A 645 17.46 -35.74 -8.29
N ARG A 646 17.14 -36.28 -9.47
CA ARG A 646 17.70 -35.90 -10.77
C ARG A 646 16.68 -35.26 -11.71
N ALA A 647 15.40 -35.25 -11.34
CA ALA A 647 14.32 -34.76 -12.18
C ALA A 647 13.65 -33.55 -11.54
N GLY A 648 13.62 -32.47 -12.30
CA GLY A 648 12.98 -31.19 -12.02
C GLY A 648 12.04 -30.81 -13.15
N LEU A 649 11.90 -29.51 -13.39
CA LEU A 649 10.89 -28.98 -14.31
C LEU A 649 11.26 -27.61 -14.86
N ARG A 650 10.67 -27.33 -16.02
CA ARG A 650 10.60 -26.02 -16.67
C ARG A 650 9.19 -25.83 -17.24
N CYS A 651 8.70 -24.59 -17.17
CA CYS A 651 7.37 -24.26 -17.66
C CYS A 651 7.43 -23.58 -19.04
N ALA A 652 6.46 -23.93 -19.88
CA ALA A 652 6.15 -23.32 -21.15
C ALA A 652 4.80 -22.57 -21.07
N PHE A 653 4.73 -21.43 -21.72
CA PHE A 653 3.61 -20.49 -21.65
C PHE A 653 3.14 -20.13 -23.07
N PRO A 654 1.86 -19.74 -23.24
CA PRO A 654 1.37 -19.24 -24.52
C PRO A 654 2.29 -18.15 -25.08
N GLY A 655 2.49 -18.20 -26.40
CA GLY A 655 3.24 -17.21 -27.17
C GLY A 655 2.72 -15.78 -26.98
N PRO A 656 3.55 -14.78 -27.31
CA PRO A 656 3.20 -13.36 -27.21
C PRO A 656 2.04 -12.94 -28.12
#